data_AF-A0A925JEA3-F1
#
_entry.id   AF-A0A925JEA3-F1
#
_cell.length_a   1.000
_cell.length_b   1.000
_cell.length_c   1.000
_cell.angle_alpha   90.00
_cell.angle_beta   90.00
_cell.angle_gamma   90.00
#
_symmetry.space_group_name_H-M   'P 1'
#
loop_
_entity.id
_entity.type
_entity.pdbx_description
1 polymer ?
#
loop_
_entity_poly.entity_id
_entity_poly.type
_entity_poly.pdbx_seq_one_letter_code
_entity_poly.pdbx_strand_id
1 'polypeptide(L)'
;MPLSATVSAQEKLTALDVEAGKYADKLRVFEEFVKKQMEADKIPGLSIGFIKDDFTWAKGYGYADIEHKTPATAETVYRLASVTKPMTAMAVLKLVEKGKMNLDAEVQTYVPNYPKQKWPVTIRQLLAHLGGGQVGSGLGSERKSVREVVEAISKHPLETEPGTKFIYTTSGYNLLGAAVEGASGEPFDEYMRNHIWRPLGMNKTFMDNPREVIPNRARGYELVDGRIRNAEFVDVSTRFGGGGASGTVPDLLRFAKGVSSGKVLSKESVDLMYTPVANREGRYTAYQGGSWDFGMGWLLFPLNGRFAAHHDGGQKGTSTELMRVPSENFAIALACNKEGVDYQPYISRLYELIMDEAWEVRAYTRDASNANLYRAMQSVFDYGMLHYDRAQKPLSQDAQELAAAFAYFDQIANHRASQLSPAEVEQKIKDGRHPVAGQAFVKIGSLMAQKLSERYGAERLKSYHKTGAISFFADYVEMSHTANGFPKELRFSDAFEKTASAWNQDWQKTWSAEIRALNIAPGADIDAISQKLRTSFSGAEVYPNFVPELVKFQTGGMEVIKASKLAAELYPNSDRAVGNYAIILLAVGDKRSEVKEILATDDARALMKKSLEINPEGIASAKILNMIANNWANEGVAHRLDKAMDVARLAIELHPKEAVLYDSLGNFHLRKGEKQQAAEQFRKAVEVDPKFEHAQTMLKRISDEAAGKKPAGLTDPKELEAFLDKFFAEQMDKLHIPGAVITVVKDGKLFFTKGYGYSDLEKQRPVFPDSTLFRAYSVSKTFTATAVMQLVERGKLKLDEDVNKYLKRFKLKDNFPEPVTLAHLLTHTAGFVDTDAGVDSMLTFGKYHSVAFGDNLAAHMPPRAKAVGPFRYSNYGASLAGFIVEEVSGEPFEKYIEKHILQPLGMKRSTFLLPYQLAPNVAADVAVGYRYVDGEYQRMSPEAGDFWTAPAANLLTTGTDMAPFMIAQLNQGRYGNARLLKEATFQEMHKQRSIGESPLISYGLFRNFENNQQAVFHNGGYDGAISQMMLLPEHNIGWFVSYTFGGDERRQLRWNLTSALLDRYFPE
;
A
#
# COMPACT_ATOMS: atom_id res chain seq x y z
N MET A 1 -37.28 42.90 -40.37
CA MET A 1 -37.75 43.91 -39.40
C MET A 1 -39.22 43.66 -39.10
N PRO A 2 -39.76 44.05 -37.93
CA PRO A 2 -39.32 43.71 -36.57
C PRO A 2 -40.54 43.19 -35.76
N LEU A 3 -40.33 42.77 -34.50
CA LEU A 3 -41.32 43.00 -33.43
C LEU A 3 -40.62 42.81 -32.08
N SER A 4 -40.48 43.92 -31.36
CA SER A 4 -40.26 43.94 -29.91
C SER A 4 -41.61 44.19 -29.24
N ALA A 5 -41.92 43.42 -28.19
CA ALA A 5 -42.41 43.95 -26.90
C ALA A 5 -42.61 42.80 -25.91
N THR A 6 -41.79 42.89 -24.87
CA THR A 6 -41.78 42.22 -23.56
C THR A 6 -43.15 42.02 -22.90
N VAL A 7 -43.36 40.82 -22.33
CA VAL A 7 -43.98 40.61 -21.00
C VAL A 7 -43.08 39.63 -20.22
N SER A 8 -43.01 39.88 -18.91
CA SER A 8 -42.00 39.52 -17.91
C SER A 8 -41.56 38.05 -17.80
N ALA A 9 -40.25 37.85 -17.68
CA ALA A 9 -39.59 36.58 -17.32
C ALA A 9 -39.64 36.25 -15.81
N GLN A 10 -40.61 36.80 -15.07
CA GLN A 10 -40.94 36.37 -13.72
C GLN A 10 -42.22 35.54 -13.79
N GLU A 11 -42.16 34.33 -13.23
CA GLU A 11 -43.25 33.35 -13.04
C GLU A 11 -43.43 32.26 -14.12
N LYS A 12 -42.56 31.25 -14.04
CA LYS A 12 -42.94 29.85 -13.71
C LYS A 12 -41.67 28.99 -13.66
N LEU A 13 -40.96 29.04 -12.54
CA LEU A 13 -39.98 27.99 -12.20
C LEU A 13 -40.78 26.80 -11.66
N THR A 14 -40.59 25.62 -12.26
CA THR A 14 -41.18 24.38 -11.73
C THR A 14 -40.44 23.99 -10.43
N ALA A 15 -41.03 23.13 -9.59
CA ALA A 15 -40.35 22.64 -8.38
C ALA A 15 -39.00 21.96 -8.70
N LEU A 16 -38.87 21.37 -9.90
CA LEU A 16 -37.64 20.78 -10.42
C LEU A 16 -36.57 21.84 -10.78
N ASP A 17 -36.98 23.02 -11.27
CA ASP A 17 -36.03 24.12 -11.57
C ASP A 17 -35.54 24.84 -10.31
N VAL A 18 -36.36 24.87 -9.25
CA VAL A 18 -35.97 25.39 -7.93
C VAL A 18 -35.00 24.43 -7.22
N GLU A 19 -35.21 23.10 -7.35
CA GLU A 19 -34.28 22.09 -6.81
C GLU A 19 -32.94 22.05 -7.55
N ALA A 20 -32.92 22.24 -8.87
CA ALA A 20 -31.68 22.40 -9.63
C ALA A 20 -30.87 23.63 -9.16
N GLY A 21 -31.55 24.69 -8.70
CA GLY A 21 -30.92 25.88 -8.10
C GLY A 21 -30.32 25.66 -6.70
N LYS A 22 -30.88 24.76 -5.88
CA LYS A 22 -30.50 24.58 -4.45
C LYS A 22 -29.01 24.25 -4.25
N TYR A 23 -28.43 23.46 -5.14
CA TYR A 23 -27.03 23.04 -5.09
C TYR A 23 -26.20 23.52 -6.27
N ALA A 24 -26.75 24.32 -7.19
CA ALA A 24 -26.09 24.70 -8.45
C ALA A 24 -24.70 25.33 -8.24
N ASP A 25 -24.59 26.34 -7.37
CA ASP A 25 -23.32 27.01 -7.10
C ASP A 25 -22.31 26.08 -6.41
N LYS A 26 -22.77 25.27 -5.46
CA LYS A 26 -21.96 24.26 -4.77
C LYS A 26 -21.41 23.23 -5.76
N LEU A 27 -22.25 22.76 -6.68
CA LEU A 27 -21.86 21.80 -7.72
C LEU A 27 -20.90 22.41 -8.73
N ARG A 28 -21.06 23.68 -9.10
CA ARG A 28 -20.09 24.40 -9.96
C ARG A 28 -18.70 24.46 -9.32
N VAL A 29 -18.63 24.78 -8.03
CA VAL A 29 -17.36 24.76 -7.26
C VAL A 29 -16.78 23.34 -7.20
N PHE A 30 -17.63 22.34 -7.01
CA PHE A 30 -17.20 20.94 -6.99
C PHE A 30 -16.65 20.48 -8.35
N GLU A 31 -17.27 20.87 -9.46
CA GLU A 31 -16.84 20.52 -10.82
C GLU A 31 -15.45 21.06 -11.15
N GLU A 32 -15.14 22.28 -10.73
CA GLU A 32 -13.80 22.87 -10.90
C GLU A 32 -12.75 22.12 -10.08
N PHE A 33 -13.09 21.73 -8.85
CA PHE A 33 -12.24 20.90 -8.00
C PHE A 33 -11.96 19.54 -8.65
N VAL A 34 -12.99 18.82 -9.09
CA VAL A 34 -12.85 17.48 -9.70
C VAL A 34 -11.92 17.52 -10.90
N LYS A 35 -12.03 18.54 -11.77
CA LYS A 35 -11.13 18.67 -12.94
C LYS A 35 -9.67 18.76 -12.55
N LYS A 36 -9.34 19.63 -11.58
CA LYS A 36 -7.97 19.82 -11.09
C LYS A 36 -7.44 18.58 -10.37
N GLN A 37 -8.27 17.99 -9.52
CA GLN A 37 -7.89 16.82 -8.73
C GLN A 37 -7.69 15.58 -9.62
N MET A 38 -8.57 15.35 -10.61
CA MET A 38 -8.40 14.25 -11.58
C MET A 38 -7.12 14.39 -12.40
N GLU A 39 -6.73 15.61 -12.75
CA GLU A 39 -5.46 15.87 -13.44
C GLU A 39 -4.24 15.55 -12.58
N ALA A 40 -4.28 15.89 -11.28
CA ALA A 40 -3.25 15.53 -10.32
C ALA A 40 -3.16 14.01 -10.12
N ASP A 41 -4.31 13.35 -9.94
CA ASP A 41 -4.41 11.92 -9.65
C ASP A 41 -4.29 11.03 -10.90
N LYS A 42 -4.22 11.66 -12.08
CA LYS A 42 -4.19 11.01 -13.40
C LYS A 42 -5.38 10.05 -13.59
N ILE A 43 -6.58 10.46 -13.21
CA ILE A 43 -7.79 9.64 -13.37
C ILE A 43 -8.37 9.81 -14.79
N PRO A 44 -8.56 8.73 -15.57
CA PRO A 44 -9.14 8.85 -16.90
C PRO A 44 -10.64 9.15 -16.92
N GLY A 45 -11.41 8.41 -16.14
CA GLY A 45 -12.86 8.47 -16.09
C GLY A 45 -13.37 8.22 -14.67
N LEU A 46 -14.28 9.09 -14.24
CA LEU A 46 -14.86 9.09 -12.90
C LEU A 46 -16.35 9.42 -13.00
N SER A 47 -17.19 8.64 -12.33
CA SER A 47 -18.57 9.01 -12.06
C SER A 47 -18.74 9.19 -10.56
N ILE A 48 -19.42 10.27 -10.15
CA ILE A 48 -19.71 10.56 -8.74
C ILE A 48 -21.10 11.17 -8.62
N GLY A 49 -21.78 10.90 -7.51
CA GLY A 49 -23.08 11.47 -7.21
C GLY A 49 -23.42 11.41 -5.74
N PHE A 50 -24.49 12.11 -5.37
CA PHE A 50 -25.04 12.07 -4.02
C PHE A 50 -26.57 12.05 -4.01
N ILE A 51 -27.12 11.59 -2.89
CA ILE A 51 -28.52 11.82 -2.50
C ILE A 51 -28.52 12.67 -1.24
N LYS A 52 -29.45 13.63 -1.18
CA LYS A 52 -29.84 14.30 0.07
C LYS A 52 -31.36 14.42 0.08
N ASP A 53 -32.00 13.75 1.04
CA ASP A 53 -33.45 13.67 1.13
C ASP A 53 -34.07 13.07 -0.15
N ASP A 54 -34.80 13.86 -0.93
CA ASP A 54 -35.37 13.45 -2.22
C ASP A 54 -34.55 13.92 -3.43
N PHE A 55 -33.57 14.81 -3.22
CA PHE A 55 -32.71 15.28 -4.27
C PHE A 55 -31.64 14.23 -4.60
N THR A 56 -31.44 13.97 -5.89
CA THR A 56 -30.39 13.08 -6.41
C THR A 56 -29.63 13.77 -7.52
N TRP A 57 -28.30 13.73 -7.45
CA TRP A 57 -27.43 14.22 -8.52
C TRP A 57 -26.30 13.22 -8.79
N ALA A 58 -25.97 13.00 -10.06
CA ALA A 58 -24.82 12.21 -10.46
C ALA A 58 -24.26 12.74 -11.78
N LYS A 59 -22.93 12.71 -11.93
CA LYS A 59 -22.23 13.17 -13.14
C LYS A 59 -20.99 12.32 -13.41
N GLY A 60 -20.66 12.19 -14.69
CA GLY A 60 -19.40 11.61 -15.15
C GLY A 60 -18.43 12.68 -15.63
N TYR A 61 -17.13 12.41 -15.46
CA TYR A 61 -16.01 13.27 -15.81
C TYR A 61 -14.95 12.44 -16.53
N GLY A 62 -14.32 13.04 -17.55
CA GLY A 62 -13.32 12.36 -18.36
C GLY A 62 -13.93 11.28 -19.28
N TYR A 63 -13.23 10.17 -19.45
CA TYR A 63 -13.54 9.15 -20.44
C TYR A 63 -13.74 7.77 -19.81
N ALA A 64 -14.87 7.13 -20.14
CA ALA A 64 -15.11 5.72 -19.85
C ALA A 64 -14.17 4.83 -20.69
N ASP A 65 -13.79 5.29 -21.88
CA ASP A 65 -12.82 4.67 -22.79
C ASP A 65 -11.95 5.78 -23.42
N ILE A 66 -10.65 5.79 -23.13
CA ILE A 66 -9.70 6.79 -23.59
C ILE A 66 -9.45 6.62 -25.09
N GLU A 67 -9.32 5.37 -25.57
CA GLU A 67 -9.02 5.08 -26.97
C GLU A 67 -10.11 5.56 -27.92
N HIS A 68 -11.37 5.41 -27.51
CA HIS A 68 -12.53 5.84 -28.30
C HIS A 68 -13.05 7.23 -27.91
N LYS A 69 -12.43 7.87 -26.91
CA LYS A 69 -12.90 9.13 -26.30
C LYS A 69 -14.38 9.05 -25.90
N THR A 70 -14.82 7.88 -25.45
CA THR A 70 -16.19 7.69 -24.96
C THR A 70 -16.31 8.41 -23.62
N PRO A 71 -17.21 9.41 -23.50
CA PRO A 71 -17.33 10.16 -22.25
C PRO A 71 -17.80 9.25 -21.11
N ALA A 72 -17.21 9.43 -19.93
CA ALA A 72 -17.79 8.91 -18.71
C ALA A 72 -19.06 9.71 -18.38
N THR A 73 -20.11 9.02 -17.95
CA THR A 73 -21.42 9.60 -17.61
C THR A 73 -21.93 9.00 -16.30
N ALA A 74 -23.04 9.53 -15.76
CA ALA A 74 -23.71 8.90 -14.63
C ALA A 74 -24.15 7.44 -14.93
N GLU A 75 -24.37 7.13 -16.20
CA GLU A 75 -24.85 5.81 -16.68
C GLU A 75 -23.72 4.86 -17.08
N THR A 76 -22.46 5.27 -16.89
CA THR A 76 -21.30 4.41 -17.10
C THR A 76 -21.31 3.27 -16.07
N VAL A 77 -21.12 2.05 -16.56
CA VAL A 77 -21.08 0.84 -15.75
C VAL A 77 -19.65 0.55 -15.34
N TYR A 78 -19.44 0.42 -14.03
CA TYR A 78 -18.15 0.06 -13.43
C TYR A 78 -18.31 -1.25 -12.66
N ARG A 79 -17.19 -1.97 -12.51
CA ARG A 79 -17.09 -3.01 -11.49
C ARG A 79 -17.16 -2.39 -10.11
N LEU A 80 -18.03 -2.93 -9.26
CA LEU A 80 -18.29 -2.40 -7.92
C LEU A 80 -17.31 -2.90 -6.87
N ALA A 81 -16.50 -3.91 -7.21
CA ALA A 81 -15.54 -4.50 -6.28
C ALA A 81 -16.19 -4.78 -4.91
N SER A 82 -15.48 -4.54 -3.80
CA SER A 82 -15.96 -4.87 -2.46
C SER A 82 -17.22 -4.13 -2.00
N VAL A 83 -17.71 -3.11 -2.71
CA VAL A 83 -19.06 -2.53 -2.49
C VAL A 83 -20.18 -3.57 -2.69
N THR A 84 -19.86 -4.70 -3.32
CA THR A 84 -20.74 -5.88 -3.39
C THR A 84 -21.06 -6.48 -2.00
N LYS A 85 -20.12 -6.41 -1.04
CA LYS A 85 -20.25 -7.04 0.29
C LYS A 85 -21.46 -6.53 1.09
N PRO A 86 -21.69 -5.20 1.22
CA PRO A 86 -22.93 -4.66 1.77
C PRO A 86 -24.22 -5.30 1.22
N MET A 87 -24.26 -5.56 -0.09
CA MET A 87 -25.44 -6.13 -0.76
C MET A 87 -25.60 -7.61 -0.40
N THR A 88 -24.51 -8.37 -0.33
CA THR A 88 -24.51 -9.76 0.12
C THR A 88 -24.94 -9.87 1.59
N ALA A 89 -24.47 -8.96 2.46
CA ALA A 89 -24.90 -8.90 3.85
C ALA A 89 -26.41 -8.65 3.98
N MET A 90 -26.96 -7.78 3.13
CA MET A 90 -28.40 -7.52 3.06
C MET A 90 -29.20 -8.76 2.64
N ALA A 91 -28.69 -9.55 1.70
CA ALA A 91 -29.30 -10.83 1.31
C ALA A 91 -29.31 -11.86 2.45
N VAL A 92 -28.20 -11.98 3.19
CA VAL A 92 -28.09 -12.84 4.37
C VAL A 92 -29.13 -12.44 5.43
N LEU A 93 -29.18 -11.16 5.80
CA LEU A 93 -30.11 -10.69 6.83
C LEU A 93 -31.59 -10.83 6.40
N LYS A 94 -31.89 -10.71 5.11
CA LYS A 94 -33.24 -10.96 4.59
C LYS A 94 -33.67 -12.41 4.78
N LEU A 95 -32.74 -13.36 4.67
CA LEU A 95 -33.00 -14.77 4.96
C LEU A 95 -33.12 -15.04 6.46
N VAL A 96 -32.39 -14.28 7.29
CA VAL A 96 -32.53 -14.33 8.76
C VAL A 96 -33.93 -13.85 9.18
N GLU A 97 -34.43 -12.74 8.65
CA GLU A 97 -35.80 -12.25 8.92
C GLU A 97 -36.88 -13.28 8.55
N LYS A 98 -36.65 -14.03 7.46
CA LYS A 98 -37.56 -15.08 6.99
C LYS A 98 -37.43 -16.38 7.79
N GLY A 99 -36.57 -16.45 8.80
CA GLY A 99 -36.29 -17.67 9.57
C GLY A 99 -35.59 -18.76 8.76
N LYS A 100 -35.04 -18.43 7.58
CA LYS A 100 -34.34 -19.37 6.71
C LYS A 100 -32.85 -19.47 7.01
N MET A 101 -32.28 -18.50 7.73
CA MET A 101 -30.88 -18.49 8.11
C MET A 101 -30.72 -18.07 9.58
N ASN A 102 -29.77 -18.68 10.29
CA ASN A 102 -29.38 -18.33 11.65
C ASN A 102 -27.95 -17.79 11.62
N LEU A 103 -27.75 -16.59 12.18
CA LEU A 103 -26.45 -15.92 12.23
C LEU A 103 -25.40 -16.73 13.01
N ASP A 104 -25.83 -17.48 14.03
CA ASP A 104 -24.93 -18.21 14.92
C ASP A 104 -24.80 -19.69 14.54
N ALA A 105 -25.43 -20.12 13.45
CA ALA A 105 -25.23 -21.45 12.88
C ALA A 105 -23.89 -21.55 12.15
N GLU A 106 -23.29 -22.74 12.17
CA GLU A 106 -22.12 -23.07 11.35
C GLU A 106 -22.47 -22.96 9.87
N VAL A 107 -21.55 -22.42 9.06
CA VAL A 107 -21.77 -22.17 7.63
C VAL A 107 -22.14 -23.45 6.86
N GLN A 108 -21.67 -24.62 7.31
CA GLN A 108 -21.98 -25.93 6.75
C GLN A 108 -23.47 -26.29 6.80
N THR A 109 -24.24 -25.64 7.68
CA THR A 109 -25.71 -25.77 7.71
C THR A 109 -26.34 -25.37 6.39
N TYR A 110 -25.75 -24.38 5.71
CA TYR A 110 -26.25 -23.83 4.45
C TYR A 110 -25.37 -24.22 3.26
N VAL A 111 -24.11 -24.58 3.51
CA VAL A 111 -23.12 -24.94 2.50
C VAL A 111 -22.55 -26.34 2.82
N PRO A 112 -23.33 -27.43 2.67
CA PRO A 112 -22.93 -28.76 3.14
C PRO A 112 -21.71 -29.34 2.41
N ASN A 113 -21.36 -28.82 1.23
CA ASN A 113 -20.17 -29.18 0.48
C ASN A 113 -18.90 -28.44 0.97
N TYR A 114 -19.02 -27.47 1.86
CA TYR A 114 -17.87 -26.90 2.56
C TYR A 114 -17.48 -27.83 3.71
N PRO A 115 -16.25 -28.39 3.74
CA PRO A 115 -15.88 -29.39 4.72
C PRO A 115 -15.80 -28.80 6.13
N LYS A 116 -15.94 -29.67 7.14
CA LYS A 116 -15.74 -29.28 8.53
C LYS A 116 -14.30 -28.81 8.72
N GLN A 117 -14.13 -27.61 9.24
CA GLN A 117 -12.83 -27.00 9.51
C GLN A 117 -12.33 -27.36 10.91
N LYS A 118 -11.07 -27.01 11.21
CA LYS A 118 -10.46 -27.16 12.55
C LYS A 118 -11.32 -26.50 13.64
N TRP A 119 -11.86 -25.32 13.34
CA TRP A 119 -12.75 -24.57 14.22
C TRP A 119 -14.09 -24.30 13.53
N PRO A 120 -15.22 -24.29 14.27
CA PRO A 120 -16.51 -23.94 13.72
C PRO A 120 -16.51 -22.47 13.28
N VAL A 121 -17.12 -22.19 12.12
CA VAL A 121 -17.23 -20.84 11.55
C VAL A 121 -18.71 -20.50 11.38
N THR A 122 -19.17 -19.42 12.01
CA THR A 122 -20.57 -19.00 11.93
C THR A 122 -20.82 -17.95 10.84
N ILE A 123 -22.08 -17.81 10.43
CA ILE A 123 -22.51 -16.76 9.48
C ILE A 123 -22.17 -15.36 10.01
N ARG A 124 -22.40 -15.10 11.31
CA ARG A 124 -22.08 -13.82 11.97
C ARG A 124 -20.59 -13.50 11.89
N GLN A 125 -19.75 -14.49 12.13
CA GLN A 125 -18.29 -14.32 12.06
C GLN A 125 -17.84 -14.00 10.64
N LEU A 126 -18.40 -14.66 9.62
CA LEU A 126 -18.08 -14.36 8.22
C LEU A 126 -18.50 -12.93 7.83
N LEU A 127 -19.70 -12.48 8.23
CA LEU A 127 -20.19 -11.13 7.96
C LEU A 127 -19.28 -10.04 8.54
N ALA A 128 -18.69 -10.30 9.71
CA ALA A 128 -17.84 -9.36 10.43
C ALA A 128 -16.33 -9.56 10.20
N HIS A 129 -15.92 -10.39 9.22
CA HIS A 129 -14.52 -10.75 8.98
C HIS A 129 -13.78 -11.33 10.21
N LEU A 130 -14.55 -11.99 11.08
CA LEU A 130 -14.09 -12.75 12.24
C LEU A 130 -14.12 -14.27 11.96
N GLY A 131 -14.33 -14.69 10.71
CA GLY A 131 -14.40 -16.09 10.32
C GLY A 131 -13.06 -16.84 10.31
N GLY A 132 -11.94 -16.16 10.60
CA GLY A 132 -10.62 -16.79 10.75
C GLY A 132 -9.73 -16.84 9.49
N GLY A 133 -10.07 -16.12 8.42
CA GLY A 133 -9.26 -15.88 7.22
C GLY A 133 -8.91 -17.11 6.35
N GLN A 134 -9.33 -17.12 5.08
CA GLN A 134 -8.88 -18.05 4.03
C GLN A 134 -8.47 -17.24 2.79
N VAL A 135 -7.35 -17.61 2.17
CA VAL A 135 -6.66 -16.84 1.12
C VAL A 135 -7.58 -16.40 -0.04
N GLY A 136 -7.50 -15.11 -0.41
CA GLY A 136 -8.18 -14.50 -1.57
C GLY A 136 -7.44 -14.65 -2.91
N SER A 137 -6.20 -15.14 -2.91
CA SER A 137 -5.41 -15.49 -4.10
C SER A 137 -5.42 -17.01 -4.32
N GLY A 138 -6.27 -17.47 -5.24
CA GLY A 138 -6.43 -18.90 -5.56
C GLY A 138 -7.74 -19.22 -6.28
N LEU A 139 -8.68 -18.28 -6.30
CA LEU A 139 -9.93 -18.43 -7.05
C LEU A 139 -9.74 -18.38 -8.57
N GLY A 140 -8.58 -17.91 -9.07
CA GLY A 140 -8.27 -17.85 -10.49
C GLY A 140 -9.13 -16.82 -11.26
N SER A 141 -8.77 -16.61 -12.52
CA SER A 141 -9.48 -15.76 -13.50
C SER A 141 -10.35 -16.57 -14.45
N GLU A 142 -10.70 -17.80 -14.07
CA GLU A 142 -11.61 -18.65 -14.85
C GLU A 142 -13.01 -18.53 -14.28
N ARG A 143 -14.00 -18.49 -15.17
CA ARG A 143 -15.39 -18.60 -14.77
C ARG A 143 -15.60 -19.90 -13.99
N LYS A 144 -16.08 -19.77 -12.76
CA LYS A 144 -16.41 -20.88 -11.86
C LYS A 144 -17.86 -20.76 -11.41
N SER A 145 -18.51 -21.88 -11.25
CA SER A 145 -19.76 -22.01 -10.50
C SER A 145 -19.53 -21.70 -9.01
N VAL A 146 -20.62 -21.38 -8.30
CA VAL A 146 -20.60 -21.19 -6.83
C VAL A 146 -19.97 -22.41 -6.15
N ARG A 147 -20.33 -23.63 -6.59
CA ARG A 147 -19.76 -24.88 -6.09
C ARG A 147 -18.25 -24.96 -6.27
N GLU A 148 -17.74 -24.68 -7.46
CA GLU A 148 -16.29 -24.71 -7.74
C GLU A 148 -15.52 -23.65 -6.93
N VAL A 149 -16.14 -22.50 -6.67
CA VAL A 149 -15.57 -21.49 -5.78
C VAL A 149 -15.52 -22.00 -4.34
N VAL A 150 -16.59 -22.60 -3.82
CA VAL A 150 -16.61 -23.21 -2.47
C VAL A 150 -15.56 -24.32 -2.36
N GLU A 151 -15.44 -25.20 -3.35
CA GLU A 151 -14.43 -26.26 -3.40
C GLU A 151 -13.00 -25.68 -3.42
N ALA A 152 -12.78 -24.56 -4.13
CA ALA A 152 -11.50 -23.88 -4.11
C ALA A 152 -11.19 -23.28 -2.73
N ILE A 153 -12.16 -22.62 -2.10
CA ILE A 153 -12.02 -22.04 -0.75
C ILE A 153 -11.69 -23.15 0.28
N SER A 154 -12.35 -24.28 0.16
CA SER A 154 -12.23 -25.44 1.06
C SER A 154 -10.82 -26.04 1.14
N LYS A 155 -9.96 -25.78 0.14
CA LYS A 155 -8.58 -26.29 0.09
C LYS A 155 -7.62 -25.50 0.98
N HIS A 156 -8.04 -24.37 1.51
CA HIS A 156 -7.21 -23.51 2.34
C HIS A 156 -7.65 -23.60 3.81
N PRO A 157 -6.74 -23.90 4.75
CA PRO A 157 -7.07 -23.90 6.17
C PRO A 157 -7.35 -22.48 6.68
N LEU A 158 -8.08 -22.38 7.79
CA LEU A 158 -8.25 -21.13 8.52
C LEU A 158 -6.91 -20.66 9.11
N GLU A 159 -6.58 -19.38 8.94
CA GLU A 159 -5.35 -18.76 9.46
C GLU A 159 -5.38 -18.58 10.98
N THR A 160 -6.54 -18.22 11.53
CA THR A 160 -6.71 -17.99 12.98
C THR A 160 -8.04 -18.54 13.48
N GLU A 161 -8.12 -18.76 14.78
CA GLU A 161 -9.38 -19.20 15.38
C GLU A 161 -10.49 -18.15 15.20
N PRO A 162 -11.67 -18.51 14.67
CA PRO A 162 -12.78 -17.58 14.44
C PRO A 162 -13.19 -16.81 15.70
N GLY A 163 -13.39 -15.50 15.57
CA GLY A 163 -13.75 -14.58 16.65
C GLY A 163 -12.56 -13.94 17.38
N THR A 164 -11.31 -14.35 17.11
CA THR A 164 -10.13 -13.82 17.81
C THR A 164 -9.50 -12.61 17.11
N LYS A 165 -9.24 -12.72 15.81
CA LYS A 165 -8.64 -11.66 14.98
C LYS A 165 -9.55 -11.25 13.83
N PHE A 166 -9.54 -9.96 13.50
CA PHE A 166 -10.15 -9.43 12.29
C PHE A 166 -9.23 -9.70 11.10
N ILE A 167 -9.71 -10.43 10.11
CA ILE A 167 -8.99 -10.70 8.86
C ILE A 167 -9.94 -10.41 7.70
N TYR A 168 -9.74 -9.28 7.03
CA TYR A 168 -10.54 -8.89 5.88
C TYR A 168 -10.44 -9.95 4.77
N THR A 169 -11.57 -10.52 4.35
CA THR A 169 -11.58 -11.62 3.38
C THR A 169 -12.71 -11.54 2.36
N THR A 170 -12.36 -11.72 1.08
CA THR A 170 -13.33 -11.84 -0.02
C THR A 170 -13.91 -13.25 -0.11
N SER A 171 -13.12 -14.29 0.19
CA SER A 171 -13.58 -15.69 0.15
C SER A 171 -14.65 -15.96 1.21
N GLY A 172 -14.55 -15.37 2.40
CA GLY A 172 -15.59 -15.45 3.42
C GLY A 172 -16.95 -14.92 2.93
N TYR A 173 -16.94 -13.87 2.11
CA TYR A 173 -18.16 -13.33 1.49
C TYR A 173 -18.68 -14.18 0.32
N ASN A 174 -17.82 -14.91 -0.38
CA ASN A 174 -18.27 -15.92 -1.34
C ASN A 174 -18.93 -17.11 -0.63
N LEU A 175 -18.42 -17.54 0.53
CA LEU A 175 -19.11 -18.54 1.37
C LEU A 175 -20.48 -18.04 1.83
N LEU A 176 -20.60 -16.75 2.20
CA LEU A 176 -21.90 -16.15 2.48
C LEU A 176 -22.82 -16.15 1.27
N GLY A 177 -22.31 -15.84 0.07
CA GLY A 177 -23.11 -15.95 -1.16
C GLY A 177 -23.57 -17.39 -1.45
N ALA A 178 -22.71 -18.38 -1.21
CA ALA A 178 -23.10 -19.79 -1.30
C ALA A 178 -24.14 -20.17 -0.24
N ALA A 179 -24.03 -19.63 0.98
CA ALA A 179 -25.02 -19.84 2.03
C ALA A 179 -26.38 -19.21 1.66
N VAL A 180 -26.39 -18.06 0.98
CA VAL A 180 -27.62 -17.45 0.43
C VAL A 180 -28.27 -18.38 -0.60
N GLU A 181 -27.48 -18.95 -1.52
CA GLU A 181 -27.98 -19.93 -2.49
C GLU A 181 -28.55 -21.18 -1.80
N GLY A 182 -27.80 -21.78 -0.87
CA GLY A 182 -28.25 -22.98 -0.14
C GLY A 182 -29.49 -22.76 0.73
N ALA A 183 -29.60 -21.62 1.42
CA ALA A 183 -30.75 -21.31 2.27
C ALA A 183 -32.00 -20.86 1.49
N SER A 184 -31.81 -20.24 0.30
CA SER A 184 -32.92 -19.78 -0.52
C SER A 184 -33.44 -20.84 -1.49
N GLY A 185 -32.56 -21.69 -2.01
CA GLY A 185 -32.80 -22.59 -3.14
C GLY A 185 -32.74 -21.91 -4.51
N GLU A 186 -32.38 -20.63 -4.59
CA GLU A 186 -32.24 -19.84 -5.83
C GLU A 186 -30.75 -19.60 -6.13
N PRO A 187 -30.31 -19.62 -7.40
CA PRO A 187 -28.95 -19.20 -7.77
C PRO A 187 -28.63 -17.81 -7.21
N PHE A 188 -27.41 -17.62 -6.70
CA PHE A 188 -27.05 -16.38 -6.01
C PHE A 188 -27.33 -15.10 -6.85
N ASP A 189 -27.01 -15.10 -8.13
CA ASP A 189 -27.21 -13.95 -9.02
C ASP A 189 -28.69 -13.64 -9.27
N GLU A 190 -29.54 -14.67 -9.40
CA GLU A 190 -30.99 -14.53 -9.47
C GLU A 190 -31.57 -14.02 -8.16
N TYR A 191 -31.09 -14.53 -7.02
CA TYR A 191 -31.55 -14.09 -5.71
C TYR A 191 -31.25 -12.60 -5.50
N MET A 192 -30.02 -12.18 -5.78
CA MET A 192 -29.59 -10.78 -5.67
C MET A 192 -30.44 -9.88 -6.58
N ARG A 193 -30.69 -10.29 -7.83
CA ARG A 193 -31.52 -9.55 -8.78
C ARG A 193 -32.96 -9.41 -8.26
N ASN A 194 -33.58 -10.50 -7.85
CA ASN A 194 -35.01 -10.56 -7.55
C ASN A 194 -35.37 -9.97 -6.18
N HIS A 195 -34.51 -10.13 -5.18
CA HIS A 195 -34.82 -9.82 -3.78
C HIS A 195 -34.08 -8.60 -3.23
N ILE A 196 -33.01 -8.15 -3.90
CA ILE A 196 -32.20 -6.98 -3.50
C ILE A 196 -32.25 -5.87 -4.55
N TRP A 197 -31.75 -6.09 -5.76
CA TRP A 197 -31.57 -5.02 -6.75
C TRP A 197 -32.89 -4.52 -7.36
N ARG A 198 -33.72 -5.42 -7.89
CA ARG A 198 -35.00 -5.03 -8.53
C ARG A 198 -35.96 -4.33 -7.56
N PRO A 199 -36.15 -4.80 -6.30
CA PRO A 199 -36.98 -4.08 -5.32
C PRO A 199 -36.49 -2.66 -4.99
N LEU A 200 -35.18 -2.41 -5.12
CA LEU A 200 -34.57 -1.10 -4.92
C LEU A 200 -34.47 -0.27 -6.22
N GLY A 201 -34.92 -0.80 -7.35
CA GLY A 201 -34.86 -0.12 -8.66
C GLY A 201 -33.46 -0.05 -9.25
N MET A 202 -32.54 -0.92 -8.82
CA MET A 202 -31.17 -0.99 -9.31
C MET A 202 -31.10 -1.80 -10.62
N ASN A 203 -31.72 -1.28 -11.66
CA ASN A 203 -31.97 -2.01 -12.91
C ASN A 203 -30.72 -2.18 -13.80
N LYS A 204 -29.61 -1.52 -13.47
CA LYS A 204 -28.33 -1.60 -14.17
C LYS A 204 -27.24 -2.25 -13.31
N THR A 205 -27.63 -2.94 -12.24
CA THR A 205 -26.74 -3.70 -11.37
C THR A 205 -26.92 -5.19 -11.62
N PHE A 206 -25.81 -5.90 -11.80
CA PHE A 206 -25.78 -7.33 -12.12
C PHE A 206 -24.42 -7.93 -11.73
N MET A 207 -24.31 -9.26 -11.71
CA MET A 207 -23.01 -9.94 -11.59
C MET A 207 -22.21 -9.76 -12.88
N ASP A 208 -20.96 -9.29 -12.79
CA ASP A 208 -20.12 -9.06 -13.97
C ASP A 208 -19.90 -10.36 -14.73
N ASN A 209 -20.12 -10.30 -16.05
CA ASN A 209 -19.80 -11.38 -16.97
C ASN A 209 -18.96 -10.82 -18.12
N PRO A 210 -17.66 -11.19 -18.22
CA PRO A 210 -16.79 -10.62 -19.24
C PRO A 210 -17.18 -11.02 -20.67
N ARG A 211 -17.99 -12.08 -20.85
CA ARG A 211 -18.46 -12.54 -22.16
C ARG A 211 -19.72 -11.85 -22.65
N GLU A 212 -20.40 -11.11 -21.78
CA GLU A 212 -21.61 -10.37 -22.14
C GLU A 212 -21.25 -8.99 -22.72
N VAL A 213 -22.05 -8.57 -23.70
CA VAL A 213 -22.01 -7.21 -24.24
C VAL A 213 -22.78 -6.32 -23.28
N ILE A 214 -22.06 -5.49 -22.55
CA ILE A 214 -22.61 -4.62 -21.51
C ILE A 214 -22.59 -3.18 -22.01
N PRO A 215 -23.77 -2.56 -22.24
CA PRO A 215 -23.84 -1.15 -22.61
C PRO A 215 -23.16 -0.26 -21.58
N ASN A 216 -22.45 0.77 -22.04
CA ASN A 216 -21.75 1.76 -21.21
C ASN A 216 -20.70 1.19 -20.25
N ARG A 217 -20.20 -0.04 -20.46
CA ARG A 217 -19.11 -0.61 -19.66
C ARG A 217 -17.86 0.26 -19.77
N ALA A 218 -17.33 0.71 -18.63
CA ALA A 218 -16.06 1.40 -18.56
C ALA A 218 -14.91 0.43 -18.86
N ARG A 219 -13.91 0.94 -19.58
CA ARG A 219 -12.62 0.27 -19.74
C ARG A 219 -11.74 0.62 -18.55
N GLY A 220 -11.13 -0.38 -17.91
CA GLY A 220 -10.31 -0.19 -16.71
C GLY A 220 -8.86 0.17 -17.03
N TYR A 221 -8.26 1.00 -16.18
CA TYR A 221 -6.90 1.51 -16.33
C TYR A 221 -6.05 1.35 -15.06
N GLU A 222 -4.72 1.39 -15.24
CA GLU A 222 -3.71 1.43 -14.20
C GLU A 222 -2.69 2.55 -14.48
N LEU A 223 -1.99 3.01 -13.44
CA LEU A 223 -0.95 4.02 -13.53
C LEU A 223 0.41 3.41 -13.21
N VAL A 224 1.32 3.43 -14.19
CA VAL A 224 2.62 2.77 -14.03
C VAL A 224 3.71 3.65 -14.65
N ASP A 225 4.70 4.01 -13.83
CA ASP A 225 5.70 5.08 -14.09
C ASP A 225 5.06 6.42 -14.49
N GLY A 226 3.98 6.79 -13.81
CA GLY A 226 3.24 8.05 -14.06
C GLY A 226 2.49 8.10 -15.40
N ARG A 227 2.32 6.98 -16.10
CA ARG A 227 1.57 6.88 -17.37
C ARG A 227 0.38 5.94 -17.26
N ILE A 228 -0.75 6.35 -17.84
CA ILE A 228 -1.99 5.58 -17.88
C ILE A 228 -1.90 4.43 -18.90
N ARG A 229 -2.45 3.27 -18.53
CA ARG A 229 -2.53 2.06 -19.35
C ARG A 229 -3.81 1.32 -19.10
N ASN A 230 -4.22 0.50 -20.07
CA ASN A 230 -5.24 -0.50 -19.84
C ASN A 230 -4.83 -1.42 -18.71
N ALA A 231 -5.73 -1.61 -17.75
CA ALA A 231 -5.57 -2.59 -16.70
C ALA A 231 -5.64 -4.00 -17.29
N GLU A 232 -4.96 -4.94 -16.62
CA GLU A 232 -5.01 -6.35 -16.97
C GLU A 232 -6.45 -6.90 -16.90
N PHE A 233 -6.79 -7.76 -17.86
CA PHE A 233 -8.08 -8.43 -17.85
C PHE A 233 -8.17 -9.41 -16.68
N VAL A 234 -9.24 -9.28 -15.90
CA VAL A 234 -9.58 -10.20 -14.80
C VAL A 234 -11.03 -10.62 -14.94
N ASP A 235 -11.30 -11.92 -14.92
CA ASP A 235 -12.64 -12.45 -14.70
C ASP A 235 -12.94 -12.42 -13.20
N VAL A 236 -13.93 -11.61 -12.81
CA VAL A 236 -14.31 -11.41 -11.40
C VAL A 236 -15.51 -12.27 -10.99
N SER A 237 -15.98 -13.17 -11.85
CA SER A 237 -17.10 -14.09 -11.54
C SER A 237 -16.79 -15.01 -10.35
N THR A 238 -15.52 -15.29 -10.09
CA THR A 238 -15.08 -16.05 -8.92
C THR A 238 -15.24 -15.30 -7.60
N ARG A 239 -15.57 -14.00 -7.65
CA ARG A 239 -15.76 -13.12 -6.49
C ARG A 239 -17.24 -12.74 -6.29
N PHE A 240 -18.19 -13.52 -6.79
CA PHE A 240 -19.63 -13.18 -6.83
C PHE A 240 -20.16 -12.52 -5.54
N GLY A 241 -19.94 -13.10 -4.36
CA GLY A 241 -20.43 -12.57 -3.09
C GLY A 241 -19.54 -11.48 -2.47
N GLY A 242 -18.24 -11.50 -2.77
CA GLY A 242 -17.25 -10.61 -2.17
C GLY A 242 -16.81 -9.41 -3.03
N GLY A 243 -17.13 -9.39 -4.32
CA GLY A 243 -16.76 -8.29 -5.20
C GLY A 243 -17.09 -8.43 -6.69
N GLY A 244 -18.03 -9.30 -7.06
CA GLY A 244 -18.31 -9.65 -8.45
C GLY A 244 -19.38 -8.80 -9.14
N ALA A 245 -20.02 -7.85 -8.45
CA ALA A 245 -21.06 -7.02 -9.05
C ALA A 245 -20.48 -5.91 -9.95
N SER A 246 -21.23 -5.54 -10.97
CA SER A 246 -21.08 -4.31 -11.75
C SER A 246 -22.35 -3.47 -11.66
N GLY A 247 -22.21 -2.16 -11.78
CA GLY A 247 -23.33 -1.23 -11.66
C GLY A 247 -22.97 0.20 -12.01
N THR A 248 -23.90 1.11 -11.74
CA THR A 248 -23.75 2.55 -11.99
C THR A 248 -23.81 3.33 -10.68
N VAL A 249 -23.30 4.56 -10.68
CA VAL A 249 -23.40 5.45 -9.51
C VAL A 249 -24.86 5.71 -9.09
N PRO A 250 -25.82 5.99 -10.01
CA PRO A 250 -27.23 6.10 -9.66
C PRO A 250 -27.79 4.84 -8.98
N ASP A 251 -27.39 3.64 -9.40
CA ASP A 251 -27.84 2.41 -8.75
C ASP A 251 -27.21 2.22 -7.36
N LEU A 252 -25.94 2.58 -7.17
CA LEU A 252 -25.32 2.60 -5.83
C LEU A 252 -26.03 3.59 -4.90
N LEU A 253 -26.45 4.74 -5.41
CA LEU A 253 -27.25 5.71 -4.64
C LEU A 253 -28.65 5.16 -4.32
N ARG A 254 -29.29 4.43 -5.24
CA ARG A 254 -30.55 3.72 -4.96
C ARG A 254 -30.37 2.64 -3.91
N PHE A 255 -29.28 1.87 -3.97
CA PHE A 255 -28.92 0.92 -2.92
C PHE A 255 -28.80 1.63 -1.58
N ALA A 256 -28.06 2.74 -1.54
CA ALA A 256 -27.89 3.56 -0.36
C ALA A 256 -29.24 4.00 0.23
N LYS A 257 -30.12 4.62 -0.56
CA LYS A 257 -31.47 5.00 -0.08
C LYS A 257 -32.28 3.76 0.35
N GLY A 258 -32.12 2.66 -0.37
CA GLY A 258 -32.83 1.40 -0.20
C GLY A 258 -32.54 0.66 1.11
N VAL A 259 -31.31 0.70 1.61
CA VAL A 259 -30.90 0.00 2.84
C VAL A 259 -31.81 0.33 4.03
N SER A 260 -32.15 1.61 4.22
CA SER A 260 -32.96 2.06 5.36
C SER A 260 -34.44 2.30 5.01
N SER A 261 -34.89 1.89 3.82
CA SER A 261 -36.24 2.21 3.31
C SER A 261 -37.37 1.33 3.84
N GLY A 262 -37.05 0.24 4.58
CA GLY A 262 -38.02 -0.77 4.97
C GLY A 262 -38.49 -1.71 3.85
N LYS A 263 -38.09 -1.48 2.60
CA LYS A 263 -38.54 -2.27 1.43
C LYS A 263 -37.96 -3.68 1.37
N VAL A 264 -36.75 -3.86 1.89
CA VAL A 264 -36.00 -5.13 1.75
C VAL A 264 -35.66 -5.75 3.09
N LEU A 265 -35.24 -4.93 4.06
CA LEU A 265 -34.99 -5.29 5.45
C LEU A 265 -35.81 -4.39 6.37
N SER A 266 -36.18 -4.91 7.54
CA SER A 266 -36.75 -4.15 8.64
C SER A 266 -35.72 -3.22 9.27
N LYS A 267 -36.18 -2.25 10.07
CA LYS A 267 -35.27 -1.36 10.81
C LYS A 267 -34.37 -2.15 11.76
N GLU A 268 -34.91 -3.16 12.43
CA GLU A 268 -34.20 -3.99 13.39
C GLU A 268 -33.03 -4.73 12.74
N SER A 269 -33.23 -5.28 11.53
CA SER A 269 -32.15 -5.94 10.79
C SER A 269 -31.09 -4.97 10.28
N VAL A 270 -31.48 -3.76 9.88
CA VAL A 270 -30.52 -2.72 9.50
C VAL A 270 -29.70 -2.27 10.71
N ASP A 271 -30.32 -2.08 11.86
CA ASP A 271 -29.63 -1.75 13.11
C ASP A 271 -28.66 -2.87 13.53
N LEU A 272 -29.06 -4.13 13.34
CA LEU A 272 -28.18 -5.29 13.53
C LEU A 272 -27.00 -5.28 12.54
N MET A 273 -27.26 -4.98 11.27
CA MET A 273 -26.22 -4.87 10.23
C MET A 273 -25.18 -3.80 10.57
N TYR A 274 -25.61 -2.72 11.22
CA TYR A 274 -24.76 -1.61 11.66
C TYR A 274 -24.20 -1.75 13.06
N THR A 275 -24.44 -2.87 13.75
CA THR A 275 -23.84 -3.08 15.07
C THR A 275 -22.43 -3.65 14.91
N PRO A 276 -21.38 -2.94 15.39
CA PRO A 276 -20.02 -3.47 15.37
C PRO A 276 -19.93 -4.79 16.11
N VAL A 277 -19.21 -5.75 15.55
CA VAL A 277 -18.97 -7.04 16.20
C VAL A 277 -17.61 -7.00 16.89
N ALA A 278 -17.59 -7.28 18.19
CA ALA A 278 -16.36 -7.35 18.97
C ALA A 278 -15.67 -8.71 18.81
N ASN A 279 -14.35 -8.70 18.89
CA ASN A 279 -13.58 -9.93 19.09
C ASN A 279 -13.83 -10.51 20.50
N ARG A 280 -13.27 -11.69 20.77
CA ARG A 280 -13.40 -12.36 22.08
C ARG A 280 -12.84 -11.56 23.26
N GLU A 281 -11.96 -10.59 23.02
CA GLU A 281 -11.41 -9.69 24.06
C GLU A 281 -12.31 -8.47 24.31
N GLY A 282 -13.44 -8.35 23.62
CA GLY A 282 -14.35 -7.22 23.77
C GLY A 282 -13.86 -5.95 23.08
N ARG A 283 -13.03 -6.07 22.03
CA ARG A 283 -12.59 -4.95 21.18
C ARG A 283 -13.32 -5.01 19.84
N TYR A 284 -13.91 -3.90 19.43
CA TYR A 284 -14.50 -3.81 18.10
C TYR A 284 -13.43 -3.97 17.03
N THR A 285 -13.79 -4.72 16.00
CA THR A 285 -12.89 -5.04 14.89
C THR A 285 -12.57 -3.78 14.09
N ALA A 286 -11.29 -3.57 13.78
CA ALA A 286 -10.83 -2.39 13.08
C ALA A 286 -10.09 -2.72 11.78
N TYR A 287 -10.55 -2.13 10.68
CA TYR A 287 -9.81 -2.13 9.41
C TYR A 287 -8.72 -1.05 9.45
N GLN A 288 -7.55 -1.33 8.84
CA GLN A 288 -6.40 -0.41 8.77
C GLN A 288 -5.95 0.21 10.11
N GLY A 289 -5.76 -0.62 11.14
CA GLY A 289 -5.06 -0.17 12.36
C GLY A 289 -5.87 0.70 13.33
N GLY A 290 -7.21 0.68 13.26
CA GLY A 290 -8.05 1.31 14.29
C GLY A 290 -9.07 2.33 13.81
N SER A 291 -9.06 2.69 12.51
CA SER A 291 -9.82 3.85 12.01
C SER A 291 -11.31 3.61 11.75
N TRP A 292 -11.73 2.36 11.56
CA TRP A 292 -13.11 2.03 11.15
C TRP A 292 -13.59 0.78 11.88
N ASP A 293 -14.68 0.87 12.63
CA ASP A 293 -15.31 -0.29 13.25
C ASP A 293 -16.04 -1.11 12.17
N PHE A 294 -15.98 -2.45 12.20
CA PHE A 294 -16.65 -3.28 11.19
C PHE A 294 -18.02 -3.80 11.67
N GLY A 295 -19.07 -3.45 10.94
CA GLY A 295 -20.41 -4.05 11.06
C GLY A 295 -20.55 -5.32 10.24
N MET A 296 -21.77 -5.66 9.82
CA MET A 296 -22.00 -6.75 8.87
C MET A 296 -21.96 -6.21 7.44
N GLY A 297 -20.76 -6.23 6.84
CA GLY A 297 -20.53 -5.78 5.46
C GLY A 297 -20.42 -4.28 5.30
N TRP A 298 -20.22 -3.52 6.38
CA TRP A 298 -20.02 -2.08 6.36
C TRP A 298 -18.88 -1.68 7.28
N LEU A 299 -18.07 -0.74 6.82
CA LEU A 299 -17.15 0.05 7.66
C LEU A 299 -17.95 1.17 8.31
N LEU A 300 -17.82 1.33 9.62
CA LEU A 300 -18.61 2.21 10.45
C LEU A 300 -17.69 3.21 11.15
N PHE A 301 -18.08 4.48 11.14
CA PHE A 301 -17.30 5.52 11.77
C PHE A 301 -18.14 6.73 12.15
N PRO A 302 -17.69 7.51 13.15
CA PRO A 302 -18.24 8.81 13.41
C PRO A 302 -17.73 9.83 12.40
N LEU A 303 -18.65 10.55 11.77
CA LEU A 303 -18.35 11.73 10.96
C LEU A 303 -18.78 12.97 11.73
N ASN A 304 -17.88 13.49 12.57
CA ASN A 304 -18.15 14.58 13.52
C ASN A 304 -19.42 14.32 14.36
N GLY A 305 -19.48 13.15 14.99
CA GLY A 305 -20.64 12.70 15.76
C GLY A 305 -21.81 12.16 14.94
N ARG A 306 -21.79 12.21 13.60
CA ARG A 306 -22.82 11.54 12.79
C ARG A 306 -22.53 10.07 12.63
N PHE A 307 -23.56 9.24 12.63
CA PHE A 307 -23.40 7.86 12.20
C PHE A 307 -23.15 7.80 10.69
N ALA A 308 -21.95 7.36 10.30
CA ALA A 308 -21.62 7.08 8.92
C ALA A 308 -21.32 5.59 8.72
N ALA A 309 -21.77 5.08 7.57
CA ALA A 309 -21.48 3.73 7.11
C ALA A 309 -20.97 3.82 5.67
N HIS A 310 -19.83 3.19 5.40
CA HIS A 310 -19.26 3.17 4.06
C HIS A 310 -18.66 1.80 3.72
N HIS A 311 -18.34 1.60 2.45
CA HIS A 311 -17.52 0.50 2.01
C HIS A 311 -16.79 0.93 0.73
N ASP A 312 -15.48 0.73 0.69
CA ASP A 312 -14.64 0.98 -0.47
C ASP A 312 -14.48 -0.29 -1.31
N GLY A 313 -14.02 -0.15 -2.55
CA GLY A 313 -13.79 -1.25 -3.44
C GLY A 313 -12.61 -1.00 -4.36
N GLY A 314 -11.59 -1.87 -4.26
CA GLY A 314 -10.44 -1.88 -5.17
C GLY A 314 -10.31 -3.21 -5.89
N GLN A 315 -10.19 -3.17 -7.21
CA GLN A 315 -9.86 -4.31 -8.07
C GLN A 315 -9.06 -3.83 -9.29
N LYS A 316 -8.50 -4.77 -10.07
CA LYS A 316 -7.79 -4.39 -11.31
C LYS A 316 -8.70 -3.55 -12.21
N GLY A 317 -8.21 -2.37 -12.59
CA GLY A 317 -8.90 -1.39 -13.43
C GLY A 317 -10.09 -0.64 -12.81
N THR A 318 -10.36 -0.74 -11.51
CA THR A 318 -11.48 -0.01 -10.88
C THR A 318 -11.18 0.40 -9.44
N SER A 319 -11.71 1.56 -9.04
CA SER A 319 -11.84 1.96 -7.64
C SER A 319 -13.24 2.54 -7.42
N THR A 320 -13.89 2.15 -6.33
CA THR A 320 -15.26 2.55 -6.00
C THR A 320 -15.40 2.87 -4.54
N GLU A 321 -16.31 3.78 -4.21
CA GLU A 321 -16.65 4.13 -2.84
C GLU A 321 -18.16 4.31 -2.72
N LEU A 322 -18.73 3.80 -1.64
CA LEU A 322 -20.11 4.07 -1.25
C LEU A 322 -20.15 4.46 0.22
N MET A 323 -20.64 5.66 0.51
CA MET A 323 -20.72 6.21 1.86
C MET A 323 -22.13 6.75 2.13
N ARG A 324 -22.61 6.58 3.36
CA ARG A 324 -23.95 6.96 3.79
C ARG A 324 -23.91 7.64 5.16
N VAL A 325 -24.80 8.61 5.34
CA VAL A 325 -25.15 9.22 6.63
C VAL A 325 -26.67 9.12 6.79
N PRO A 326 -27.17 7.99 7.34
CA PRO A 326 -28.60 7.65 7.29
C PRO A 326 -29.52 8.66 7.98
N SER A 327 -29.09 9.25 9.09
CA SER A 327 -29.86 10.26 9.85
C SER A 327 -30.16 11.52 9.04
N GLU A 328 -29.34 11.81 8.04
CA GLU A 328 -29.48 12.97 7.16
C GLU A 328 -30.08 12.63 5.79
N ASN A 329 -30.52 11.39 5.58
CA ASN A 329 -30.90 10.87 4.26
C ASN A 329 -29.83 11.19 3.21
N PHE A 330 -28.55 11.13 3.59
CA PHE A 330 -27.44 11.52 2.75
C PHE A 330 -26.61 10.31 2.33
N ALA A 331 -26.16 10.28 1.08
CA ALA A 331 -25.23 9.27 0.58
C ALA A 331 -24.39 9.82 -0.56
N ILE A 332 -23.15 9.35 -0.68
CA ILE A 332 -22.25 9.60 -1.82
C ILE A 332 -21.86 8.26 -2.42
N ALA A 333 -21.86 8.18 -3.74
CA ALA A 333 -21.29 7.06 -4.47
C ALA A 333 -20.31 7.56 -5.53
N LEU A 334 -19.18 6.89 -5.64
CA LEU A 334 -18.10 7.19 -6.58
C LEU A 334 -17.65 5.89 -7.26
N ALA A 335 -17.44 5.95 -8.56
CA ALA A 335 -16.85 4.85 -9.31
C ALA A 335 -15.88 5.39 -10.36
N CYS A 336 -14.68 4.83 -10.39
CA CYS A 336 -13.55 5.26 -11.20
C CYS A 336 -13.02 4.09 -12.01
N ASN A 337 -12.67 4.32 -13.27
CA ASN A 337 -12.07 3.30 -14.11
C ASN A 337 -10.54 3.21 -13.99
N LYS A 338 -10.00 3.50 -12.80
CA LYS A 338 -8.57 3.40 -12.49
C LYS A 338 -8.40 2.66 -11.16
N GLU A 339 -7.47 1.72 -11.09
CA GLU A 339 -7.11 1.06 -9.84
C GLU A 339 -6.27 1.96 -8.91
N GLY A 340 -6.36 1.68 -7.60
CA GLY A 340 -5.55 2.35 -6.58
C GLY A 340 -5.78 3.86 -6.51
N VAL A 341 -7.03 4.32 -6.59
CA VAL A 341 -7.38 5.74 -6.46
C VAL A 341 -7.68 6.08 -5.00
N ASP A 342 -7.08 7.17 -4.51
CA ASP A 342 -7.52 7.81 -3.26
C ASP A 342 -8.80 8.62 -3.54
N TYR A 343 -9.94 8.09 -3.09
CA TYR A 343 -11.25 8.71 -3.27
C TYR A 343 -11.55 9.80 -2.23
N GLN A 344 -10.77 9.86 -1.13
CA GLN A 344 -11.04 10.71 0.02
C GLN A 344 -11.23 12.20 -0.35
N PRO A 345 -10.38 12.82 -1.20
CA PRO A 345 -10.54 14.23 -1.56
C PRO A 345 -11.86 14.54 -2.27
N TYR A 346 -12.37 13.60 -3.07
CA TYR A 346 -13.61 13.76 -3.83
C TYR A 346 -14.84 13.67 -2.93
N ILE A 347 -14.87 12.67 -2.07
CA ILE A 347 -16.01 12.45 -1.16
C ILE A 347 -16.08 13.53 -0.08
N SER A 348 -14.93 13.94 0.50
CA SER A 348 -14.90 14.95 1.55
C SER A 348 -15.33 16.30 1.00
N ARG A 349 -14.83 16.68 -0.17
CA ARG A 349 -15.17 17.97 -0.77
C ARG A 349 -16.65 18.05 -1.16
N LEU A 350 -17.21 16.96 -1.70
CA LEU A 350 -18.64 16.93 -2.02
C LEU A 350 -19.50 16.99 -0.75
N TYR A 351 -19.13 16.22 0.29
CA TYR A 351 -19.79 16.26 1.60
C TYR A 351 -19.80 17.68 2.17
N GLU A 352 -18.62 18.33 2.23
CA GLU A 352 -18.46 19.67 2.81
C GLU A 352 -19.34 20.70 2.12
N LEU A 353 -19.37 20.67 0.78
CA LEU A 353 -20.19 21.59 0.01
C LEU A 353 -21.68 21.32 0.24
N ILE A 354 -22.14 20.07 0.23
CA ILE A 354 -23.56 19.76 0.31
C ILE A 354 -24.11 19.92 1.72
N MET A 355 -23.41 19.37 2.72
CA MET A 355 -23.83 19.37 4.13
C MET A 355 -23.49 20.67 4.86
N ASP A 356 -22.60 21.50 4.31
CA ASP A 356 -22.08 22.69 5.00
C ASP A 356 -21.47 22.32 6.37
N GLU A 357 -20.73 21.22 6.37
CA GLU A 357 -20.09 20.58 7.52
C GLU A 357 -18.68 20.19 7.11
N ALA A 358 -17.67 20.42 7.96
CA ALA A 358 -16.34 19.91 7.70
C ALA A 358 -16.37 18.38 7.64
N TRP A 359 -15.50 17.76 6.84
CA TRP A 359 -15.34 16.30 6.89
C TRP A 359 -14.82 15.85 8.26
N GLU A 360 -13.87 16.59 8.83
CA GLU A 360 -13.31 16.31 10.16
C GLU A 360 -13.09 17.62 10.91
N VAL A 361 -13.66 17.73 12.11
CA VAL A 361 -13.45 18.87 13.01
C VAL A 361 -12.33 18.52 13.97
N ARG A 362 -11.13 19.06 13.71
CA ARG A 362 -9.95 18.86 14.54
C ARG A 362 -9.58 20.15 15.24
N ALA A 363 -9.24 20.07 16.52
CA ALA A 363 -8.65 21.18 17.25
C ALA A 363 -7.16 20.93 17.50
N TYR A 364 -6.42 22.02 17.53
CA TYR A 364 -5.06 22.11 18.04
C TYR A 364 -5.11 22.87 19.37
N THR A 365 -4.44 22.33 20.38
CA THR A 365 -4.26 22.97 21.68
C THR A 365 -2.85 23.56 21.75
N ARG A 366 -2.75 24.84 22.13
CA ARG A 366 -1.45 25.51 22.27
C ARG A 366 -0.63 24.89 23.38
N ASP A 367 -1.22 24.50 24.52
CA ASP A 367 -0.62 23.54 25.44
C ASP A 367 -0.73 22.10 24.90
N ALA A 368 0.41 21.53 24.52
CA ALA A 368 0.49 20.19 23.92
C ALA A 368 0.03 19.07 24.89
N SER A 369 0.14 19.28 26.20
CA SER A 369 -0.32 18.28 27.18
C SER A 369 -1.84 18.10 27.19
N ASN A 370 -2.58 19.07 26.66
CA ASN A 370 -4.04 19.01 26.55
C ASN A 370 -4.51 18.32 25.26
N ALA A 371 -3.60 17.88 24.38
CA ALA A 371 -3.97 17.19 23.15
C ALA A 371 -4.70 15.86 23.44
N ASN A 372 -4.31 15.14 24.50
CA ASN A 372 -5.01 13.93 24.94
C ASN A 372 -6.39 14.23 25.51
N LEU A 373 -6.54 15.37 26.19
CA LEU A 373 -7.84 15.80 26.71
C LEU A 373 -8.81 16.08 25.56
N TYR A 374 -8.38 16.82 24.54
CA TYR A 374 -9.20 17.05 23.35
C TYR A 374 -9.55 15.74 22.64
N ARG A 375 -8.59 14.80 22.47
CA ARG A 375 -8.85 13.48 21.87
C ARG A 375 -9.89 12.68 22.65
N ALA A 376 -9.88 12.76 23.98
CA ALA A 376 -10.90 12.13 24.83
C ALA A 376 -12.27 12.80 24.64
N MET A 377 -12.34 14.15 24.66
CA MET A 377 -13.57 14.90 24.39
C MET A 377 -14.14 14.56 23.01
N GLN A 378 -13.29 14.55 21.99
CA GLN A 378 -13.65 14.19 20.63
C GLN A 378 -14.20 12.77 20.56
N SER A 379 -13.57 11.79 21.21
CA SER A 379 -14.06 10.41 21.23
C SER A 379 -15.41 10.27 21.94
N VAL A 380 -15.63 10.98 23.06
CA VAL A 380 -16.93 11.01 23.75
C VAL A 380 -18.01 11.61 22.85
N PHE A 381 -17.72 12.76 22.25
CA PHE A 381 -18.63 13.43 21.32
C PHE A 381 -18.95 12.52 20.13
N ASP A 382 -17.93 12.02 19.43
CA ASP A 382 -18.05 11.28 18.19
C ASP A 382 -18.85 9.99 18.36
N TYR A 383 -18.46 9.13 19.30
CA TYR A 383 -19.13 7.83 19.47
C TYR A 383 -20.45 7.95 20.25
N GLY A 384 -20.57 8.93 21.14
CA GLY A 384 -21.81 9.18 21.87
C GLY A 384 -22.91 9.78 20.99
N MET A 385 -22.58 10.80 20.20
CA MET A 385 -23.50 11.37 19.21
C MET A 385 -23.83 10.35 18.13
N LEU A 386 -22.85 9.59 17.62
CA LEU A 386 -23.10 8.53 16.63
C LEU A 386 -24.13 7.52 17.15
N HIS A 387 -23.98 7.09 18.41
CA HIS A 387 -24.92 6.19 19.03
C HIS A 387 -26.31 6.82 19.15
N TYR A 388 -26.38 8.06 19.66
CA TYR A 388 -27.64 8.76 19.87
C TYR A 388 -28.37 9.06 18.57
N ASP A 389 -27.64 9.46 17.52
CA ASP A 389 -28.14 9.70 16.17
C ASP A 389 -28.83 8.45 15.59
N ARG A 390 -28.28 7.26 15.90
CA ARG A 390 -28.86 5.97 15.47
C ARG A 390 -29.99 5.47 16.36
N ALA A 391 -29.78 5.48 17.68
CA ALA A 391 -30.66 4.82 18.65
C ALA A 391 -31.74 5.74 19.22
N GLN A 392 -31.57 7.06 19.11
CA GLN A 392 -32.44 8.10 19.66
C GLN A 392 -32.67 7.98 21.18
N LYS A 393 -31.73 7.35 21.88
CA LYS A 393 -31.70 7.15 23.33
C LYS A 393 -30.24 6.94 23.79
N PRO A 394 -29.92 7.20 25.06
CA PRO A 394 -28.59 6.90 25.58
C PRO A 394 -28.35 5.39 25.64
N LEU A 395 -27.08 5.00 25.59
CA LEU A 395 -26.67 3.60 25.72
C LEU A 395 -27.02 3.02 27.10
N SER A 396 -26.96 3.84 28.15
CA SER A 396 -27.33 3.45 29.51
C SER A 396 -27.99 4.61 30.26
N GLN A 397 -28.93 4.27 31.14
CA GLN A 397 -29.52 5.19 32.14
C GLN A 397 -29.23 4.70 33.57
N ASP A 398 -28.47 3.63 33.73
CA ASP A 398 -28.12 3.11 35.05
C ASP A 398 -27.13 4.05 35.74
N ALA A 399 -27.47 4.51 36.94
CA ALA A 399 -26.69 5.51 37.66
C ALA A 399 -25.28 5.02 38.03
N GLN A 400 -25.12 3.72 38.31
CA GLN A 400 -23.82 3.16 38.69
C GLN A 400 -22.91 3.04 37.47
N GLU A 401 -23.45 2.57 36.33
CA GLU A 401 -22.71 2.50 35.09
C GLU A 401 -22.28 3.88 34.58
N LEU A 402 -23.17 4.88 34.70
CA LEU A 402 -22.86 6.25 34.31
C LEU A 402 -21.82 6.87 35.23
N ALA A 403 -21.95 6.73 36.56
CA ALA A 403 -20.94 7.21 37.49
C ALA A 403 -19.55 6.59 37.22
N ALA A 404 -19.50 5.28 36.91
CA ALA A 404 -18.26 4.61 36.53
C ALA A 404 -17.68 5.14 35.21
N ALA A 405 -18.53 5.45 34.22
CA ALA A 405 -18.10 6.03 32.96
C ALA A 405 -17.51 7.45 33.14
N PHE A 406 -18.17 8.33 33.89
CA PHE A 406 -17.65 9.67 34.20
C PHE A 406 -16.33 9.59 34.97
N ALA A 407 -16.22 8.70 35.96
CA ALA A 407 -14.96 8.46 36.68
C ALA A 407 -13.84 7.96 35.76
N TYR A 408 -14.15 7.12 34.76
CA TYR A 408 -13.19 6.68 33.75
C TYR A 408 -12.66 7.85 32.90
N PHE A 409 -13.54 8.76 32.48
CA PHE A 409 -13.14 9.97 31.76
C PHE A 409 -12.29 10.90 32.64
N ASP A 410 -12.67 11.09 33.90
CA ASP A 410 -11.93 11.97 34.81
C ASP A 410 -10.50 11.50 35.10
N GLN A 411 -10.23 10.18 35.07
CA GLN A 411 -8.85 9.66 35.14
C GLN A 411 -7.99 10.13 33.97
N ILE A 412 -8.59 10.28 32.79
CA ILE A 412 -7.92 10.76 31.57
C ILE A 412 -7.80 12.28 31.61
N ALA A 413 -8.89 12.97 31.95
CA ALA A 413 -8.94 14.43 31.97
C ALA A 413 -8.00 15.01 33.03
N ASN A 414 -7.87 14.34 34.17
CA ASN A 414 -6.97 14.73 35.26
C ASN A 414 -5.70 13.87 35.29
N HIS A 415 -5.21 13.39 34.15
CA HIS A 415 -4.07 12.46 34.05
C HIS A 415 -2.83 12.86 34.89
N ARG A 416 -2.56 14.16 35.01
CA ARG A 416 -1.47 14.70 35.86
C ARG A 416 -1.65 14.38 37.35
N ALA A 417 -2.88 14.33 37.84
CA ALA A 417 -3.23 13.92 39.20
C ALA A 417 -3.40 12.39 39.33
N SER A 418 -3.69 11.69 38.23
CA SER A 418 -3.96 10.24 38.22
C SER A 418 -2.73 9.35 38.04
N GLN A 419 -1.51 9.91 37.97
CA GLN A 419 -0.23 9.19 37.82
C GLN A 419 -0.16 8.25 36.59
N LEU A 420 -1.04 8.43 35.60
CA LEU A 420 -1.03 7.63 34.37
C LEU A 420 0.11 8.07 33.45
N SER A 421 0.82 7.11 32.88
CA SER A 421 1.77 7.36 31.80
C SER A 421 1.04 7.81 30.52
N PRO A 422 1.71 8.55 29.60
CA PRO A 422 1.12 8.93 28.32
C PRO A 422 0.57 7.74 27.51
N ALA A 423 1.24 6.58 27.56
CA ALA A 423 0.81 5.36 26.87
C ALA A 423 -0.47 4.77 27.47
N GLU A 424 -0.60 4.77 28.80
CA GLU A 424 -1.83 4.33 29.47
C GLU A 424 -3.01 5.27 29.18
N VAL A 425 -2.76 6.58 29.13
CA VAL A 425 -3.77 7.57 28.72
C VAL A 425 -4.24 7.30 27.30
N GLU A 426 -3.31 7.08 26.36
CA GLU A 426 -3.66 6.78 24.98
C GLU A 426 -4.46 5.47 24.86
N GLN A 427 -4.04 4.42 25.58
CA GLN A 427 -4.76 3.14 25.57
C GLN A 427 -6.17 3.28 26.15
N LYS A 428 -6.35 4.04 27.24
CA LYS A 428 -7.68 4.31 27.79
C LYS A 428 -8.58 5.09 26.82
N ILE A 429 -8.02 6.06 26.08
CA ILE A 429 -8.78 6.76 25.05
C ILE A 429 -9.26 5.79 23.95
N LYS A 430 -8.38 4.89 23.49
CA LYS A 430 -8.75 3.84 22.51
C LYS A 430 -9.82 2.89 23.06
N ASP A 431 -9.68 2.50 24.33
CA ASP A 431 -10.55 1.51 24.97
C ASP A 431 -11.93 2.07 25.33
N GLY A 432 -12.05 3.37 25.58
CA GLY A 432 -13.26 4.01 26.11
C GLY A 432 -14.54 3.77 25.29
N ARG A 433 -14.44 3.45 24.00
CA ARG A 433 -15.60 3.12 23.15
C ARG A 433 -15.96 1.63 23.12
N HIS A 434 -15.06 0.76 23.57
CA HIS A 434 -15.15 -0.68 23.44
C HIS A 434 -15.81 -1.35 24.67
N PRO A 435 -16.39 -2.55 24.50
CA PRO A 435 -16.87 -3.37 25.61
C PRO A 435 -15.84 -3.61 26.73
N VAL A 436 -14.54 -3.71 26.41
CA VAL A 436 -13.46 -3.88 27.42
C VAL A 436 -13.40 -2.75 28.46
N ALA A 437 -13.85 -1.54 28.11
CA ALA A 437 -13.98 -0.41 29.04
C ALA A 437 -15.44 -0.09 29.39
N GLY A 438 -16.36 -1.05 29.20
CA GLY A 438 -17.79 -0.85 29.44
C GLY A 438 -18.42 0.23 28.56
N GLN A 439 -17.79 0.57 27.42
CA GLN A 439 -18.22 1.62 26.49
C GLN A 439 -18.41 3.00 27.15
N ALA A 440 -17.57 3.35 28.13
CA ALA A 440 -17.65 4.58 28.90
C ALA A 440 -17.91 5.84 28.06
N PHE A 441 -17.17 6.04 26.97
CA PHE A 441 -17.31 7.23 26.12
C PHE A 441 -18.65 7.28 25.38
N VAL A 442 -19.16 6.13 24.94
CA VAL A 442 -20.47 6.03 24.29
C VAL A 442 -21.58 6.37 25.29
N LYS A 443 -21.48 5.86 26.52
CA LYS A 443 -22.46 6.13 27.59
C LYS A 443 -22.50 7.62 27.94
N ILE A 444 -21.35 8.25 28.18
CA ILE A 444 -21.26 9.68 28.49
C ILE A 444 -21.85 10.50 27.35
N GLY A 445 -21.33 10.35 26.13
CA GLY A 445 -21.71 11.25 25.03
C GLY A 445 -23.17 11.06 24.59
N SER A 446 -23.71 9.83 24.63
CA SER A 446 -25.12 9.60 24.28
C SER A 446 -26.09 10.12 25.36
N LEU A 447 -25.70 10.11 26.63
CA LEU A 447 -26.43 10.79 27.71
C LEU A 447 -26.38 12.32 27.53
N MET A 448 -25.20 12.87 27.28
CA MET A 448 -25.03 14.31 27.03
C MET A 448 -25.91 14.76 25.85
N ALA A 449 -25.93 13.99 24.76
CA ALA A 449 -26.76 14.27 23.60
C ALA A 449 -28.25 14.31 23.95
N GLN A 450 -28.74 13.34 24.73
CA GLN A 450 -30.12 13.35 25.23
C GLN A 450 -30.42 14.61 26.04
N LYS A 451 -29.59 14.92 27.04
CA LYS A 451 -29.83 16.04 27.96
C LYS A 451 -29.78 17.39 27.24
N LEU A 452 -28.85 17.56 26.32
CA LEU A 452 -28.76 18.75 25.49
C LEU A 452 -29.95 18.88 24.54
N SER A 453 -30.44 17.78 23.97
CA SER A 453 -31.66 17.76 23.18
C SER A 453 -32.90 18.16 24.01
N GLU A 454 -33.02 17.62 25.23
CA GLU A 454 -34.09 17.97 26.18
C GLU A 454 -34.06 19.45 26.56
N ARG A 455 -32.87 20.05 26.72
CA ARG A 455 -32.70 21.44 27.14
C ARG A 455 -32.82 22.46 26.00
N TYR A 456 -32.15 22.21 24.88
CA TYR A 456 -31.96 23.19 23.80
C TYR A 456 -32.64 22.79 22.49
N GLY A 457 -33.22 21.59 22.40
CA GLY A 457 -33.91 21.08 21.22
C GLY A 457 -32.99 20.38 20.20
N ALA A 458 -33.62 19.62 19.30
CA ALA A 458 -32.94 18.81 18.29
C ALA A 458 -32.08 19.64 17.30
N GLU A 459 -32.47 20.88 17.00
CA GLU A 459 -31.70 21.74 16.08
C GLU A 459 -30.37 22.19 16.70
N ARG A 460 -30.34 22.45 18.02
CA ARG A 460 -29.07 22.71 18.71
C ARG A 460 -28.18 21.47 18.68
N LEU A 461 -28.75 20.29 18.90
CA LEU A 461 -28.02 19.03 18.85
C LEU A 461 -27.35 18.81 17.47
N LYS A 462 -28.08 19.03 16.38
CA LYS A 462 -27.55 18.93 15.01
C LYS A 462 -26.42 19.94 14.76
N SER A 463 -26.47 21.13 15.36
CA SER A 463 -25.44 22.15 15.15
C SER A 463 -24.05 21.73 15.64
N TYR A 464 -23.97 20.76 16.56
CA TYR A 464 -22.68 20.25 17.03
C TYR A 464 -21.90 19.46 15.99
N HIS A 465 -22.54 18.94 14.93
CA HIS A 465 -21.80 18.35 13.81
C HIS A 465 -20.96 19.40 13.07
N LYS A 466 -21.37 20.68 13.12
CA LYS A 466 -20.62 21.83 12.58
C LYS A 466 -19.64 22.41 13.58
N THR A 467 -20.00 22.47 14.86
CA THR A 467 -19.21 23.16 15.90
C THR A 467 -18.29 22.23 16.70
N GLY A 468 -18.50 20.92 16.68
CA GLY A 468 -17.62 19.90 17.25
C GLY A 468 -17.70 19.75 18.78
N ALA A 469 -16.79 18.94 19.30
CA ALA A 469 -16.80 18.47 20.68
C ALA A 469 -16.68 19.60 21.73
N ILE A 470 -15.91 20.66 21.45
CA ILE A 470 -15.70 21.75 22.42
C ILE A 470 -17.03 22.44 22.77
N SER A 471 -17.83 22.79 21.76
CA SER A 471 -19.14 23.40 21.97
C SER A 471 -20.13 22.44 22.62
N PHE A 472 -20.09 21.15 22.25
CA PHE A 472 -20.93 20.12 22.85
C PHE A 472 -20.69 19.97 24.36
N PHE A 473 -19.43 19.94 24.78
CA PHE A 473 -19.06 19.85 26.19
C PHE A 473 -19.40 21.14 26.96
N ALA A 474 -19.14 22.31 26.39
CA ALA A 474 -19.39 23.57 27.06
C ALA A 474 -20.88 23.79 27.37
N ASP A 475 -21.76 23.50 26.42
CA ASP A 475 -23.22 23.61 26.65
C ASP A 475 -23.69 22.58 27.70
N TYR A 476 -23.10 21.37 27.75
CA TYR A 476 -23.44 20.38 28.78
C TYR A 476 -23.02 20.84 30.18
N VAL A 477 -21.81 21.42 30.29
CA VAL A 477 -21.30 22.00 31.55
C VAL A 477 -22.19 23.16 32.01
N GLU A 478 -22.54 24.10 31.12
CA GLU A 478 -23.43 25.21 31.48
C GLU A 478 -24.80 24.71 31.95
N MET A 479 -25.38 23.74 31.23
CA MET A 479 -26.64 23.12 31.60
C MET A 479 -26.55 22.39 32.95
N SER A 480 -25.47 21.65 33.22
CA SER A 480 -25.32 20.86 34.46
C SER A 480 -25.28 21.73 35.71
N HIS A 481 -24.76 22.97 35.60
CA HIS A 481 -24.74 23.97 36.68
C HIS A 481 -26.05 24.73 36.85
N THR A 482 -26.79 24.95 35.77
CA THR A 482 -28.03 25.75 35.79
C THR A 482 -29.29 24.91 36.03
N ALA A 483 -29.23 23.60 35.79
CA ALA A 483 -30.34 22.69 36.05
C ALA A 483 -30.53 22.41 37.55
N ASN A 484 -31.76 22.60 38.04
CA ASN A 484 -32.11 22.34 39.44
C ASN A 484 -32.03 20.84 39.76
N GLY A 485 -31.32 20.46 40.82
CA GLY A 485 -31.19 19.06 41.26
C GLY A 485 -30.36 18.16 40.33
N PHE A 486 -29.48 18.72 39.50
CA PHE A 486 -28.62 17.93 38.62
C PHE A 486 -27.68 17.01 39.43
N PRO A 487 -27.64 15.68 39.17
CA PRO A 487 -26.80 14.75 39.94
C PRO A 487 -25.31 15.09 39.86
N LYS A 488 -24.61 15.06 41.00
CA LYS A 488 -23.20 15.45 41.09
C LYS A 488 -22.30 14.44 40.37
N GLU A 489 -22.66 13.18 40.41
CA GLU A 489 -21.99 12.05 39.77
C GLU A 489 -22.07 12.07 38.22
N LEU A 490 -22.90 12.93 37.64
CA LEU A 490 -23.01 13.15 36.19
C LEU A 490 -22.36 14.48 35.75
N ARG A 491 -21.62 15.13 36.66
CA ARG A 491 -20.77 16.29 36.37
C ARG A 491 -19.32 15.83 36.20
N PHE A 492 -18.56 16.58 35.42
CA PHE A 492 -17.12 16.33 35.28
C PHE A 492 -16.35 17.01 36.42
N SER A 493 -15.04 16.77 36.52
CA SER A 493 -14.22 17.49 37.50
C SER A 493 -14.26 19.02 37.28
N ASP A 494 -14.28 19.79 38.37
CA ASP A 494 -14.30 21.28 38.31
C ASP A 494 -13.15 21.85 37.46
N ALA A 495 -11.99 21.19 37.47
CA ALA A 495 -10.83 21.58 36.68
C ALA A 495 -11.07 21.41 35.17
N PHE A 496 -11.68 20.31 34.77
CA PHE A 496 -12.06 20.06 33.38
C PHE A 496 -13.17 21.01 32.92
N GLU A 497 -14.22 21.20 33.72
CA GLU A 497 -15.35 22.05 33.35
C GLU A 497 -14.94 23.51 33.08
N LYS A 498 -14.00 24.05 33.87
CA LYS A 498 -13.38 25.36 33.62
C LYS A 498 -12.62 25.39 32.31
N THR A 499 -11.86 24.33 32.01
CA THR A 499 -11.09 24.21 30.76
C THR A 499 -12.01 24.16 29.54
N ALA A 500 -13.05 23.32 29.58
CA ALA A 500 -14.03 23.21 28.50
C ALA A 500 -14.74 24.55 28.22
N SER A 501 -15.10 25.28 29.28
CA SER A 501 -15.74 26.59 29.17
C SER A 501 -14.82 27.64 28.54
N ALA A 502 -13.56 27.70 28.97
CA ALA A 502 -12.56 28.62 28.40
C ALA A 502 -12.27 28.30 26.93
N TRP A 503 -12.12 27.02 26.60
CA TRP A 503 -11.91 26.56 25.23
C TRP A 503 -13.05 26.93 24.29
N ASN A 504 -14.30 26.88 24.75
CA ASN A 504 -15.42 27.26 23.90
C ASN A 504 -15.40 28.76 23.53
N GLN A 505 -14.92 29.64 24.41
CA GLN A 505 -14.79 31.07 24.09
C GLN A 505 -13.81 31.29 22.92
N ASP A 506 -12.66 30.62 22.96
CA ASP A 506 -11.68 30.62 21.87
C ASP A 506 -12.23 29.96 20.61
N TRP A 507 -12.92 28.83 20.77
CA TRP A 507 -13.44 28.05 19.65
C TRP A 507 -14.53 28.80 18.86
N GLN A 508 -15.44 29.51 19.53
CA GLN A 508 -16.44 30.34 18.84
C GLN A 508 -15.80 31.43 17.97
N LYS A 509 -14.64 31.96 18.39
CA LYS A 509 -13.87 32.94 17.60
C LYS A 509 -13.11 32.29 16.44
N THR A 510 -12.47 31.16 16.70
CA THR A 510 -11.48 30.56 15.79
C THR A 510 -12.10 29.60 14.77
N TRP A 511 -13.28 29.04 15.05
CA TRP A 511 -14.04 28.18 14.14
C TRP A 511 -15.29 28.89 13.59
N SER A 512 -15.08 30.09 13.04
CA SER A 512 -16.13 30.88 12.41
C SER A 512 -16.60 30.27 11.08
N ALA A 513 -17.75 30.74 10.56
CA ALA A 513 -18.26 30.30 9.26
C ALA A 513 -17.27 30.54 8.11
N GLU A 514 -16.50 31.65 8.17
CA GLU A 514 -15.49 31.96 7.16
C GLU A 514 -14.32 30.97 7.19
N ILE A 515 -13.88 30.56 8.38
CA ILE A 515 -12.78 29.60 8.55
C ILE A 515 -13.22 28.21 8.09
N ARG A 516 -14.47 27.81 8.39
CA ARG A 516 -15.05 26.55 7.90
C ARG A 516 -15.17 26.47 6.39
N ALA A 517 -15.33 27.61 5.72
CA ALA A 517 -15.48 27.67 4.27
C ALA A 517 -14.15 27.63 3.49
N LEU A 518 -13.00 27.66 4.18
CA LEU A 518 -11.69 27.64 3.53
C LEU A 518 -11.44 26.31 2.80
N ASN A 519 -10.91 26.40 1.57
CA ASN A 519 -10.44 25.26 0.80
C ASN A 519 -8.92 25.26 0.72
N ILE A 520 -8.27 24.48 1.58
CA ILE A 520 -6.80 24.35 1.64
C ILE A 520 -6.41 23.12 0.80
N ALA A 521 -6.18 23.34 -0.50
CA ALA A 521 -5.88 22.29 -1.47
C ALA A 521 -4.86 22.78 -2.52
N PRO A 522 -4.23 21.89 -3.30
CA PRO A 522 -3.33 22.29 -4.39
C PRO A 522 -3.96 23.33 -5.32
N GLY A 523 -3.26 24.46 -5.52
CA GLY A 523 -3.73 25.59 -6.33
C GLY A 523 -4.61 26.62 -5.59
N ALA A 524 -4.75 26.52 -4.26
CA ALA A 524 -5.35 27.57 -3.43
C ALA A 524 -4.39 28.78 -3.26
N ASP A 525 -4.96 29.96 -3.00
CA ASP A 525 -4.21 31.18 -2.66
C ASP A 525 -3.78 31.13 -1.18
N ILE A 526 -2.56 30.65 -0.95
CA ILE A 526 -2.03 30.47 0.41
C ILE A 526 -1.79 31.81 1.12
N ASP A 527 -1.52 32.89 0.41
CA ASP A 527 -1.27 34.20 1.03
C ASP A 527 -2.58 34.76 1.63
N ALA A 528 -3.69 34.66 0.88
CA ALA A 528 -5.01 35.05 1.39
C ALA A 528 -5.47 34.18 2.56
N ILE A 529 -5.21 32.87 2.52
CA ILE A 529 -5.52 31.93 3.61
C ILE A 529 -4.67 32.24 4.85
N SER A 530 -3.36 32.46 4.67
CA SER A 530 -2.40 32.76 5.73
C SER A 530 -2.83 33.97 6.56
N GLN A 531 -3.20 35.07 5.91
CA GLN A 531 -3.64 36.28 6.61
C GLN A 531 -4.87 36.02 7.49
N LYS A 532 -5.88 35.32 6.95
CA LYS A 532 -7.11 35.00 7.69
C LYS A 532 -6.84 34.12 8.90
N LEU A 533 -6.11 33.01 8.72
CA LEU A 533 -5.83 32.07 9.81
C LEU A 533 -5.07 32.75 10.96
N ARG A 534 -4.06 33.58 10.66
CA ARG A 534 -3.29 34.30 11.69
C ARG A 534 -4.16 35.26 12.50
N THR A 535 -5.00 36.05 11.83
CA THR A 535 -5.88 37.00 12.51
C THR A 535 -6.89 36.27 13.40
N SER A 536 -7.49 35.19 12.88
CA SER A 536 -8.49 34.42 13.62
C SER A 536 -7.90 33.69 14.83
N PHE A 537 -6.71 33.10 14.69
CA PHE A 537 -6.10 32.25 15.74
C PHE A 537 -5.29 33.05 16.77
N SER A 538 -5.08 34.35 16.54
CA SER A 538 -4.34 35.22 17.45
C SER A 538 -4.93 35.22 18.86
N GLY A 539 -4.07 34.94 19.84
CA GLY A 539 -4.41 34.89 21.27
C GLY A 539 -5.09 33.60 21.74
N ALA A 540 -5.69 32.80 20.85
CA ALA A 540 -6.53 31.67 21.23
C ALA A 540 -5.72 30.44 21.70
N GLU A 541 -6.11 29.82 22.82
CA GLU A 541 -5.50 28.60 23.35
C GLU A 541 -5.87 27.36 22.54
N VAL A 542 -7.07 27.34 21.97
CA VAL A 542 -7.57 26.25 21.11
C VAL A 542 -8.11 26.80 19.80
N TYR A 543 -7.76 26.15 18.68
CA TYR A 543 -8.17 26.57 17.34
C TYR A 543 -8.09 25.41 16.34
N PRO A 544 -8.73 25.52 15.16
CA PRO A 544 -8.78 24.44 14.17
C PRO A 544 -7.41 23.94 13.71
N ASN A 545 -7.27 22.63 13.54
CA ASN A 545 -6.04 21.98 13.07
C ASN A 545 -6.10 21.65 11.56
N PHE A 546 -5.38 22.45 10.78
CA PHE A 546 -5.21 22.32 9.32
C PHE A 546 -3.86 21.72 8.91
N VAL A 547 -3.09 21.12 9.84
CA VAL A 547 -1.80 20.49 9.51
C VAL A 547 -1.94 19.46 8.38
N PRO A 548 -2.92 18.53 8.38
CA PRO A 548 -3.05 17.54 7.31
C PRO A 548 -3.25 18.15 5.92
N GLU A 549 -3.96 19.26 5.80
CA GLU A 549 -4.18 19.98 4.54
C GLU A 549 -2.92 20.73 4.10
N LEU A 550 -2.26 21.45 5.02
CA LEU A 550 -1.10 22.28 4.70
C LEU A 550 0.15 21.47 4.34
N VAL A 551 0.30 20.26 4.88
CA VAL A 551 1.46 19.37 4.59
C VAL A 551 1.24 18.47 3.37
N LYS A 552 0.04 18.44 2.78
CA LYS A 552 -0.28 17.64 1.57
C LYS A 552 0.25 18.23 0.26
N PHE A 553 0.79 19.45 0.27
CA PHE A 553 1.37 20.08 -0.91
C PHE A 553 2.66 19.35 -1.31
N GLN A 554 2.60 18.51 -2.36
CA GLN A 554 3.71 17.64 -2.80
C GLN A 554 4.43 18.12 -4.06
N THR A 555 3.87 19.06 -4.83
CA THR A 555 4.44 19.51 -6.10
C THR A 555 5.37 20.72 -5.89
N GLY A 556 6.67 20.55 -6.14
CA GLY A 556 7.69 21.58 -5.91
C GLY A 556 7.31 22.96 -6.46
N GLY A 557 7.60 24.02 -5.70
CA GLY A 557 7.24 25.40 -6.02
C GLY A 557 7.10 26.26 -4.76
N MET A 558 6.79 27.55 -4.94
CA MET A 558 6.67 28.50 -3.82
C MET A 558 5.51 28.20 -2.87
N GLU A 559 4.41 27.65 -3.39
CA GLU A 559 3.22 27.36 -2.58
C GLU A 559 3.47 26.26 -1.53
N VAL A 560 4.31 25.27 -1.82
CA VAL A 560 4.74 24.24 -0.84
C VAL A 560 5.48 24.88 0.33
N ILE A 561 6.38 25.83 0.03
CA ILE A 561 7.18 26.52 1.05
C ILE A 561 6.28 27.41 1.92
N LYS A 562 5.37 28.17 1.30
CA LYS A 562 4.41 29.01 2.03
C LYS A 562 3.49 28.19 2.92
N ALA A 563 2.91 27.11 2.40
CA ALA A 563 1.97 26.27 3.14
C ALA A 563 2.65 25.56 4.32
N SER A 564 3.86 25.01 4.12
CA SER A 564 4.62 24.35 5.19
C SER A 564 5.11 25.34 6.26
N LYS A 565 5.56 26.54 5.87
CA LYS A 565 5.90 27.62 6.81
C LYS A 565 4.67 28.02 7.65
N LEU A 566 3.54 28.27 6.99
CA LEU A 566 2.28 28.58 7.68
C LEU A 566 1.89 27.48 8.68
N ALA A 567 2.04 26.21 8.31
CA ALA A 567 1.78 25.10 9.22
C ALA A 567 2.70 25.12 10.45
N ALA A 568 4.00 25.31 10.26
CA ALA A 568 4.95 25.35 11.37
C ALA A 568 4.72 26.54 12.32
N GLU A 569 4.29 27.69 11.80
CA GLU A 569 4.02 28.89 12.59
C GLU A 569 2.69 28.80 13.35
N LEU A 570 1.63 28.27 12.71
CA LEU A 570 0.34 28.09 13.37
C LEU A 570 0.33 26.90 14.31
N TYR A 571 1.11 25.85 14.06
CA TYR A 571 1.07 24.60 14.82
C TYR A 571 2.45 24.24 15.40
N PRO A 572 3.02 25.10 16.27
CA PRO A 572 4.39 24.99 16.72
C PRO A 572 4.70 23.72 17.53
N ASN A 573 3.70 23.03 18.06
CA ASN A 573 3.82 21.78 18.82
C ASN A 573 3.33 20.56 18.02
N SER A 574 3.24 20.67 16.69
CA SER A 574 3.05 19.53 15.81
C SER A 574 4.39 19.14 15.19
N ASP A 575 4.87 17.93 15.50
CA ASP A 575 6.07 17.36 14.90
C ASP A 575 5.94 17.32 13.38
N ARG A 576 4.78 16.90 12.87
CA ARG A 576 4.51 16.84 11.43
C ARG A 576 4.57 18.21 10.76
N ALA A 577 4.04 19.26 11.38
CA ALA A 577 4.07 20.61 10.81
C ALA A 577 5.50 21.17 10.78
N VAL A 578 6.16 21.15 11.95
CA VAL A 578 7.50 21.72 12.14
C VAL A 578 8.55 20.92 11.37
N GLY A 579 8.53 19.60 11.47
CA GLY A 579 9.49 18.72 10.81
C GLY A 579 9.33 18.66 9.29
N ASN A 580 8.09 18.72 8.77
CA ASN A 580 7.91 18.80 7.31
C ASN A 580 8.47 20.12 6.75
N TYR A 581 8.22 21.24 7.44
CA TYR A 581 8.83 22.51 7.05
C TYR A 581 10.36 22.45 7.09
N ALA A 582 10.94 21.87 8.15
CA ALA A 582 12.38 21.67 8.26
C ALA A 582 12.96 20.81 7.11
N ILE A 583 12.28 19.73 6.69
CA ILE A 583 12.69 18.93 5.53
C ILE A 583 12.65 19.76 4.24
N ILE A 584 11.59 20.56 4.05
CA ILE A 584 11.45 21.41 2.87
C ILE A 584 12.57 22.46 2.82
N LEU A 585 12.93 23.07 3.95
CA LEU A 585 14.06 23.99 4.05
C LEU A 585 15.38 23.33 3.63
N LEU A 586 15.66 22.12 4.15
CA LEU A 586 16.84 21.34 3.76
C LEU A 586 16.82 20.97 2.27
N ALA A 587 15.64 20.67 1.71
CA ALA A 587 15.50 20.31 0.30
C ALA A 587 15.73 21.50 -0.65
N VAL A 588 15.33 22.72 -0.26
CA VAL A 588 15.47 23.93 -1.07
C VAL A 588 16.89 24.50 -1.03
N GLY A 589 17.51 24.54 0.16
CA GLY A 589 18.88 25.04 0.40
C GLY A 589 19.06 26.56 0.23
N ASP A 590 20.18 27.11 0.74
CA ASP A 590 20.48 28.56 0.84
C ASP A 590 20.64 29.31 -0.51
N LYS A 591 20.59 28.61 -1.65
CA LYS A 591 21.06 29.14 -2.95
C LYS A 591 19.98 29.63 -3.91
N ARG A 592 18.69 29.58 -3.56
CA ARG A 592 17.64 30.16 -4.43
C ARG A 592 17.42 31.63 -4.10
N SER A 593 17.82 32.52 -5.02
CA SER A 593 17.55 33.97 -4.97
C SER A 593 16.07 34.31 -4.76
N GLU A 594 15.16 33.46 -5.24
CA GLU A 594 13.71 33.63 -5.18
C GLU A 594 13.09 33.33 -3.81
N VAL A 595 13.79 32.62 -2.91
CA VAL A 595 13.25 32.21 -1.60
C VAL A 595 13.97 32.89 -0.43
N LYS A 596 15.04 33.64 -0.72
CA LYS A 596 15.95 34.21 0.28
C LYS A 596 15.27 35.14 1.27
N GLU A 597 14.24 35.89 0.85
CA GLU A 597 13.45 36.77 1.74
C GLU A 597 12.46 36.02 2.63
N ILE A 598 11.91 34.89 2.16
CA ILE A 598 10.96 34.07 2.93
C ILE A 598 11.70 33.21 3.97
N LEU A 599 12.92 32.76 3.65
CA LEU A 599 13.73 31.85 4.48
C LEU A 599 14.74 32.55 5.39
N ALA A 600 14.94 33.87 5.26
CA ALA A 600 16.05 34.61 5.86
C ALA A 600 16.24 34.44 7.39
N THR A 601 15.21 33.99 8.11
CA THR A 601 15.18 33.90 9.58
C THR A 601 15.03 32.49 10.14
N ASP A 602 14.77 31.47 9.31
CA ASP A 602 14.29 30.17 9.79
C ASP A 602 15.39 29.10 9.71
N ASP A 603 15.77 28.57 10.87
CA ASP A 603 16.79 27.52 10.98
C ASP A 603 16.17 26.12 10.95
N ALA A 604 16.40 25.40 9.85
CA ALA A 604 15.93 24.03 9.66
C ALA A 604 16.40 23.07 10.76
N ARG A 605 17.60 23.28 11.32
CA ARG A 605 18.14 22.44 12.40
C ARG A 605 17.39 22.68 13.70
N ALA A 606 17.16 23.94 14.05
CA ALA A 606 16.39 24.33 15.23
C ALA A 606 14.95 23.78 15.16
N LEU A 607 14.32 23.87 13.98
CA LEU A 607 13.00 23.31 13.74
C LEU A 607 12.99 21.77 13.88
N MET A 608 14.00 21.08 13.34
CA MET A 608 14.08 19.62 13.49
C MET A 608 14.31 19.16 14.93
N LYS A 609 15.13 19.89 15.70
CA LYS A 609 15.29 19.68 17.17
C LYS A 609 13.96 19.78 17.88
N LYS A 610 13.23 20.86 17.61
CA LYS A 610 11.90 21.08 18.16
C LYS A 610 10.92 19.96 17.78
N SER A 611 10.93 19.53 16.52
CA SER A 611 10.11 18.41 16.07
C SER A 611 10.40 17.12 16.84
N LEU A 612 11.66 16.87 17.17
CA LEU A 612 12.06 15.70 17.95
C LEU A 612 11.60 15.78 19.40
N GLU A 613 11.72 16.95 20.04
CA GLU A 613 11.23 17.20 21.40
C GLU A 613 9.72 16.97 21.52
N ILE A 614 8.97 17.32 20.46
CA ILE A 614 7.52 17.11 20.39
C ILE A 614 7.18 15.62 20.27
N ASN A 615 7.84 14.90 19.37
CA ASN A 615 7.57 13.49 19.12
C ASN A 615 8.85 12.73 18.73
N PRO A 616 9.49 12.01 19.68
CA PRO A 616 10.73 11.27 19.43
C PRO A 616 10.63 10.19 18.35
N GLU A 617 9.46 9.55 18.24
CA GLU A 617 9.15 8.52 17.24
C GLU A 617 8.60 9.10 15.93
N GLY A 618 8.46 10.43 15.87
CA GLY A 618 7.86 11.17 14.76
C GLY A 618 8.80 11.37 13.58
N ILE A 619 8.51 12.39 12.78
CA ILE A 619 9.23 12.69 11.52
C ILE A 619 10.74 12.96 11.72
N ALA A 620 11.14 13.39 12.92
CA ALA A 620 12.53 13.65 13.29
C ALA A 620 13.24 12.44 13.93
N SER A 621 12.60 11.27 14.00
CA SER A 621 13.21 10.04 14.51
C SER A 621 14.42 9.61 13.67
N ALA A 622 15.37 8.93 14.29
CA ALA A 622 16.57 8.43 13.62
C ALA A 622 16.22 7.55 12.40
N LYS A 623 15.21 6.68 12.52
CA LYS A 623 14.73 5.81 11.44
C LYS A 623 14.24 6.62 10.23
N ILE A 624 13.36 7.59 10.45
CA ILE A 624 12.77 8.37 9.35
C ILE A 624 13.81 9.30 8.71
N LEU A 625 14.63 10.00 9.50
CA LEU A 625 15.68 10.86 8.97
C LEU A 625 16.74 10.07 8.19
N ASN A 626 17.12 8.88 8.68
CA ASN A 626 18.04 8.01 7.96
C ASN A 626 17.45 7.50 6.64
N MET A 627 16.16 7.14 6.63
CA MET A 627 15.43 6.76 5.41
C MET A 627 15.41 7.91 4.40
N ILE A 628 15.11 9.14 4.83
CA ILE A 628 15.11 10.33 3.96
C ILE A 628 16.51 10.55 3.38
N ALA A 629 17.55 10.55 4.22
CA ALA A 629 18.94 10.74 3.78
C ALA A 629 19.36 9.68 2.75
N ASN A 630 19.08 8.40 3.01
CA ASN A 630 19.43 7.32 2.09
C ASN A 630 18.63 7.37 0.77
N ASN A 631 17.34 7.68 0.83
CA ASN A 631 16.53 7.86 -0.38
C ASN A 631 17.12 8.98 -1.25
N TRP A 632 17.45 10.13 -0.67
CA TRP A 632 18.07 11.23 -1.41
C TRP A 632 19.47 10.90 -1.93
N ALA A 633 20.27 10.15 -1.17
CA ALA A 633 21.60 9.70 -1.59
C ALA A 633 21.56 8.73 -2.79
N ASN A 634 20.45 8.00 -2.96
CA ASN A 634 20.30 6.96 -3.99
C ASN A 634 19.64 7.46 -5.29
N GLU A 635 19.24 8.73 -5.37
CA GLU A 635 18.63 9.33 -6.57
C GLU A 635 19.63 9.71 -7.69
N GLY A 636 20.88 9.23 -7.63
CA GLY A 636 21.79 9.19 -8.79
C GLY A 636 22.43 10.52 -9.24
N VAL A 637 22.19 11.65 -8.56
CA VAL A 637 22.80 12.96 -8.93
C VAL A 637 23.68 13.51 -7.82
N ALA A 638 24.90 13.92 -8.13
CA ALA A 638 25.90 14.39 -7.15
C ALA A 638 25.40 15.53 -6.23
N HIS A 639 24.57 16.45 -6.74
CA HIS A 639 24.01 17.55 -5.94
C HIS A 639 22.97 17.10 -4.89
N ARG A 640 22.41 15.88 -5.03
CA ARG A 640 21.51 15.26 -4.05
C ARG A 640 22.28 14.59 -2.91
N LEU A 641 23.50 14.09 -3.19
CA LEU A 641 24.36 13.47 -2.16
C LEU A 641 24.76 14.50 -1.09
N ASP A 642 25.11 15.73 -1.48
CA ASP A 642 25.42 16.79 -0.51
C ASP A 642 24.22 17.10 0.42
N LYS A 643 23.00 17.15 -0.13
CA LYS A 643 21.78 17.33 0.66
C LYS A 643 21.49 16.14 1.58
N ALA A 644 21.73 14.93 1.10
CA ALA A 644 21.62 13.72 1.91
C ALA A 644 22.62 13.73 3.08
N MET A 645 23.85 14.19 2.86
CA MET A 645 24.84 14.37 3.92
C MET A 645 24.41 15.43 4.92
N ASP A 646 23.76 16.52 4.51
CA ASP A 646 23.24 17.53 5.43
C ASP A 646 22.13 16.96 6.34
N VAL A 647 21.22 16.17 5.78
CA VAL A 647 20.20 15.45 6.56
C VAL A 647 20.84 14.43 7.50
N ALA A 648 21.85 13.68 7.06
CA ALA A 648 22.55 12.71 7.90
C ALA A 648 23.33 13.38 9.05
N ARG A 649 24.02 14.49 8.80
CA ARG A 649 24.69 15.28 9.86
C ARG A 649 23.69 15.81 10.88
N LEU A 650 22.53 16.28 10.42
CA LEU A 650 21.46 16.70 11.32
C LEU A 650 20.91 15.51 12.13
N ALA A 651 20.69 14.37 11.49
CA ALA A 651 20.26 13.17 12.19
C ALA A 651 21.25 12.77 13.30
N ILE A 652 22.55 12.80 13.02
CA ILE A 652 23.62 12.55 14.01
C ILE A 652 23.59 13.56 15.16
N GLU A 653 23.46 14.85 14.83
CA GLU A 653 23.37 15.92 15.83
C GLU A 653 22.20 15.69 16.81
N LEU A 654 21.08 15.22 16.28
CA LEU A 654 19.85 14.93 17.04
C LEU A 654 19.92 13.62 17.83
N HIS A 655 20.56 12.61 17.26
CA HIS A 655 20.60 11.25 17.77
C HIS A 655 22.06 10.75 17.87
N PRO A 656 22.90 11.39 18.70
CA PRO A 656 24.34 11.11 18.72
C PRO A 656 24.68 9.73 19.30
N LYS A 657 23.68 8.98 19.79
CA LYS A 657 23.82 7.60 20.31
C LYS A 657 23.40 6.54 19.29
N GLU A 658 23.01 6.93 18.08
CA GLU A 658 22.59 6.00 17.04
C GLU A 658 23.75 5.72 16.06
N ALA A 659 24.44 4.59 16.26
CA ALA A 659 25.62 4.22 15.48
C ALA A 659 25.35 4.17 13.95
N VAL A 660 24.15 3.75 13.55
CA VAL A 660 23.72 3.66 12.13
C VAL A 660 23.77 5.00 11.39
N LEU A 661 23.65 6.13 12.11
CA LEU A 661 23.67 7.47 11.50
C LEU A 661 25.09 7.90 11.14
N TYR A 662 26.04 7.73 12.07
CA TYR A 662 27.46 7.93 11.82
C TYR A 662 27.97 7.01 10.72
N ASP A 663 27.48 5.76 10.72
CA ASP A 663 27.80 4.80 9.67
C ASP A 663 27.32 5.25 8.29
N SER A 664 26.06 5.67 8.19
CA SER A 664 25.49 6.20 6.94
C SER A 664 26.25 7.43 6.44
N LEU A 665 26.62 8.36 7.33
CA LEU A 665 27.43 9.53 6.95
C LEU A 665 28.87 9.13 6.55
N GLY A 666 29.47 8.15 7.22
CA GLY A 666 30.77 7.58 6.85
C GLY A 666 30.73 7.00 5.44
N ASN A 667 29.67 6.26 5.11
CA ASN A 667 29.43 5.74 3.76
C ASN A 667 29.28 6.87 2.73
N PHE A 668 28.60 7.96 3.07
CA PHE A 668 28.49 9.11 2.16
C PHE A 668 29.84 9.81 1.94
N HIS A 669 30.68 9.95 2.96
CA HIS A 669 32.05 10.46 2.82
C HIS A 669 32.91 9.55 1.93
N LEU A 670 32.79 8.22 2.06
CA LEU A 670 33.46 7.28 1.17
C LEU A 670 33.02 7.43 -0.28
N ARG A 671 31.72 7.62 -0.55
CA ARG A 671 31.20 7.89 -1.90
C ARG A 671 31.77 9.18 -2.50
N LYS A 672 32.22 10.14 -1.68
CA LYS A 672 32.92 11.37 -2.12
C LYS A 672 34.45 11.21 -2.19
N GLY A 673 35.00 10.06 -1.82
CA GLY A 673 36.44 9.83 -1.72
C GLY A 673 37.10 10.47 -0.48
N GLU A 674 36.30 10.94 0.48
CA GLU A 674 36.74 11.67 1.68
C GLU A 674 37.12 10.67 2.80
N LYS A 675 38.16 9.85 2.57
CA LYS A 675 38.52 8.70 3.41
C LYS A 675 38.84 9.05 4.87
N GLN A 676 39.50 10.19 5.13
CA GLN A 676 39.81 10.61 6.50
C GLN A 676 38.53 10.96 7.29
N GLN A 677 37.62 11.70 6.65
CA GLN A 677 36.33 12.06 7.22
C GLN A 677 35.47 10.82 7.44
N ALA A 678 35.46 9.88 6.50
CA ALA A 678 34.79 8.60 6.65
C ALA A 678 35.31 7.82 7.87
N ALA A 679 36.64 7.71 8.01
CA ALA A 679 37.25 7.06 9.17
C ALA A 679 36.85 7.74 10.48
N GLU A 680 36.80 9.07 10.52
CA GLU A 680 36.31 9.78 11.69
C GLU A 680 34.88 9.38 12.06
N GLN A 681 33.96 9.33 11.09
CA GLN A 681 32.58 8.94 11.36
C GLN A 681 32.46 7.48 11.80
N PHE A 682 33.18 6.56 11.17
CA PHE A 682 33.18 5.16 11.61
C PHE A 682 33.77 5.00 13.03
N ARG A 683 34.79 5.78 13.43
CA ARG A 683 35.31 5.78 14.83
C ARG A 683 34.22 6.18 15.79
N LYS A 684 33.45 7.23 15.46
CA LYS A 684 32.31 7.67 16.27
C LYS A 684 31.22 6.61 16.33
N ALA A 685 30.90 5.94 15.22
CA ALA A 685 29.93 4.84 15.22
C ALA A 685 30.34 3.69 16.17
N VAL A 686 31.62 3.32 16.19
CA VAL A 686 32.16 2.27 17.09
C VAL A 686 32.27 2.75 18.55
N GLU A 687 32.59 4.03 18.76
CA GLU A 687 32.58 4.64 20.09
C GLU A 687 31.17 4.60 20.71
N VAL A 688 30.16 4.86 19.89
CA VAL A 688 28.75 4.84 20.27
C VAL A 688 28.23 3.43 20.51
N ASP A 689 28.51 2.49 19.59
CA ASP A 689 28.22 1.07 19.76
C ASP A 689 29.47 0.23 19.43
N PRO A 690 30.21 -0.22 20.47
CA PRO A 690 31.38 -1.07 20.31
C PRO A 690 31.10 -2.46 19.72
N LYS A 691 29.84 -2.81 19.44
CA LYS A 691 29.45 -4.01 18.70
C LYS A 691 28.97 -3.70 17.27
N PHE A 692 29.01 -2.45 16.84
CA PHE A 692 28.60 -2.05 15.50
C PHE A 692 29.60 -2.55 14.44
N GLU A 693 29.39 -3.78 13.97
CA GLU A 693 30.36 -4.55 13.19
C GLU A 693 30.75 -3.86 11.88
N HIS A 694 29.80 -3.20 11.19
CA HIS A 694 30.07 -2.51 9.93
C HIS A 694 31.13 -1.41 10.12
N ALA A 695 30.94 -0.49 11.06
CA ALA A 695 31.90 0.59 11.29
C ALA A 695 33.29 0.10 11.75
N GLN A 696 33.37 -0.94 12.58
CA GLN A 696 34.66 -1.55 12.97
C GLN A 696 35.41 -2.07 11.76
N THR A 697 34.67 -2.71 10.86
CA THR A 697 35.21 -3.27 9.64
C THR A 697 35.72 -2.15 8.72
N MET A 698 34.98 -1.06 8.60
CA MET A 698 35.36 0.11 7.80
C MET A 698 36.56 0.87 8.38
N LEU A 699 36.75 0.90 9.69
CA LEU A 699 37.95 1.48 10.32
C LEU A 699 39.20 0.64 10.08
N LYS A 700 39.06 -0.67 10.27
CA LYS A 700 40.14 -1.61 10.02
C LYS A 700 40.61 -1.49 8.58
N ARG A 701 39.67 -1.46 7.64
CA ARG A 701 39.88 -1.13 6.23
C ARG A 701 40.72 0.13 6.03
N ILE A 702 40.24 1.28 6.52
CA ILE A 702 40.90 2.57 6.22
C ILE A 702 42.32 2.58 6.81
N SER A 703 42.50 1.92 7.97
CA SER A 703 43.82 1.73 8.58
C SER A 703 44.72 0.78 7.78
N ASP A 704 44.20 -0.33 7.27
CA ASP A 704 44.95 -1.30 6.49
C ASP A 704 45.40 -0.66 5.16
N GLU A 705 44.49 0.00 4.45
CA GLU A 705 44.81 0.80 3.26
C GLU A 705 45.91 1.84 3.51
N ALA A 706 45.79 2.62 4.60
CA ALA A 706 46.79 3.63 4.96
C ALA A 706 48.16 3.04 5.31
N ALA A 707 48.20 1.80 5.82
CA ALA A 707 49.42 1.06 6.10
C ALA A 707 50.02 0.38 4.85
N GLY A 708 49.43 0.58 3.67
CA GLY A 708 49.78 -0.17 2.47
C GLY A 708 49.50 -1.67 2.59
N LYS A 709 48.83 -2.09 3.67
CA LYS A 709 48.23 -3.41 3.80
C LYS A 709 46.98 -3.36 2.95
N LYS A 710 47.12 -3.71 1.68
CA LYS A 710 45.94 -4.11 0.93
C LYS A 710 45.20 -5.12 1.80
N PRO A 711 43.87 -4.99 1.96
CA PRO A 711 43.08 -6.05 2.58
C PRO A 711 43.58 -7.35 1.98
N ALA A 712 43.81 -8.37 2.83
CA ALA A 712 44.08 -9.71 2.33
C ALA A 712 42.79 -10.16 1.65
N GLY A 713 42.57 -9.69 0.42
CA GLY A 713 41.37 -9.95 -0.34
C GLY A 713 41.18 -11.44 -0.36
N LEU A 714 40.01 -11.90 0.02
CA LEU A 714 39.65 -13.29 0.27
C LEU A 714 40.72 -14.37 -0.07
N THR A 715 41.59 -14.73 0.87
CA THR A 715 42.69 -15.69 0.61
C THR A 715 42.52 -17.08 1.22
N ASP A 716 41.79 -17.20 2.33
CA ASP A 716 41.65 -18.47 3.08
C ASP A 716 40.17 -18.93 3.13
N PRO A 717 39.82 -20.07 2.51
CA PRO A 717 38.45 -20.58 2.53
C PRO A 717 37.97 -21.04 3.91
N LYS A 718 38.88 -21.45 4.82
CA LYS A 718 38.48 -21.85 6.19
C LYS A 718 38.11 -20.65 7.04
N GLU A 719 38.81 -19.54 6.86
CA GLU A 719 38.49 -18.28 7.52
C GLU A 719 37.16 -17.72 7.00
N LEU A 720 36.95 -17.77 5.68
CA LEU A 720 35.66 -17.43 5.08
C LEU A 720 34.53 -18.28 5.64
N GLU A 721 34.74 -19.59 5.77
CA GLU A 721 33.76 -20.51 6.36
C GLU A 721 33.37 -20.09 7.78
N ALA A 722 34.34 -19.84 8.65
CA ALA A 722 34.08 -19.43 10.03
C ALA A 722 33.30 -18.10 10.11
N PHE A 723 33.62 -17.15 9.23
CA PHE A 723 32.88 -15.89 9.11
C PHE A 723 31.44 -16.11 8.63
N LEU A 724 31.25 -16.88 7.57
CA LEU A 724 29.92 -17.14 7.00
C LEU A 724 29.06 -17.98 7.94
N ASP A 725 29.64 -18.91 8.70
CA ASP A 725 28.92 -19.69 9.70
C ASP A 725 28.29 -18.80 10.78
N LYS A 726 29.06 -17.83 11.29
CA LYS A 726 28.54 -16.83 12.24
C LYS A 726 27.47 -15.95 11.58
N PHE A 727 27.77 -15.41 10.40
CA PHE A 727 26.85 -14.53 9.67
C PHE A 727 25.49 -15.20 9.40
N PHE A 728 25.49 -16.41 8.83
CA PHE A 728 24.25 -17.11 8.50
C PHE A 728 23.51 -17.57 9.75
N ALA A 729 24.19 -17.97 10.83
CA ALA A 729 23.52 -18.28 12.09
C ALA A 729 22.73 -17.08 12.63
N GLU A 730 23.34 -15.89 12.66
CA GLU A 730 22.70 -14.68 13.17
C GLU A 730 21.61 -14.14 12.23
N GLN A 731 21.90 -14.05 10.93
CA GLN A 731 20.97 -13.46 9.97
C GLN A 731 19.78 -14.38 9.69
N MET A 732 19.97 -15.71 9.64
CA MET A 732 18.86 -16.63 9.41
C MET A 732 17.94 -16.72 10.62
N ASP A 733 18.46 -16.60 11.85
CA ASP A 733 17.63 -16.51 13.06
C ASP A 733 16.84 -15.20 13.09
N LYS A 734 17.53 -14.06 12.96
CA LYS A 734 16.93 -12.72 12.96
C LYS A 734 15.87 -12.54 11.87
N LEU A 735 16.10 -13.12 10.69
CA LEU A 735 15.23 -12.99 9.53
C LEU A 735 14.35 -14.23 9.33
N HIS A 736 14.33 -15.18 10.27
CA HIS A 736 13.60 -16.45 10.18
C HIS A 736 13.67 -17.05 8.75
N ILE A 737 14.88 -17.32 8.27
CA ILE A 737 15.16 -17.90 6.95
C ILE A 737 15.39 -19.40 7.14
N PRO A 738 14.56 -20.29 6.57
CA PRO A 738 14.69 -21.74 6.75
C PRO A 738 16.00 -22.31 6.22
N GLY A 739 16.40 -21.91 5.01
CA GLY A 739 17.57 -22.46 4.34
C GLY A 739 18.19 -21.52 3.30
N ALA A 740 19.50 -21.59 3.18
CA ALA A 740 20.29 -20.77 2.28
C ALA A 740 21.48 -21.56 1.69
N VAL A 741 21.93 -21.18 0.50
CA VAL A 741 23.18 -21.61 -0.11
C VAL A 741 24.02 -20.40 -0.47
N ILE A 742 25.33 -20.49 -0.24
CA ILE A 742 26.32 -19.51 -0.67
C ILE A 742 27.41 -20.22 -1.46
N THR A 743 27.85 -19.63 -2.55
CA THR A 743 28.97 -20.09 -3.35
C THR A 743 29.85 -18.90 -3.71
N VAL A 744 31.15 -19.03 -3.50
CA VAL A 744 32.16 -18.01 -3.79
C VAL A 744 33.18 -18.60 -4.75
N VAL A 745 33.48 -17.88 -5.82
CA VAL A 745 34.52 -18.20 -6.79
C VAL A 745 35.61 -17.17 -6.73
N LYS A 746 36.86 -17.61 -6.89
CA LYS A 746 38.03 -16.74 -6.92
C LYS A 746 39.10 -17.32 -7.84
N ASP A 747 39.77 -16.48 -8.60
CA ASP A 747 40.91 -16.85 -9.44
C ASP A 747 40.63 -18.04 -10.38
N GLY A 748 39.43 -18.02 -10.97
CA GLY A 748 38.98 -19.06 -11.89
C GLY A 748 38.63 -20.41 -11.24
N LYS A 749 38.47 -20.47 -9.92
CA LYS A 749 38.17 -21.69 -9.16
C LYS A 749 36.95 -21.50 -8.25
N LEU A 750 36.25 -22.60 -7.96
CA LEU A 750 35.33 -22.67 -6.84
C LEU A 750 36.13 -22.54 -5.55
N PHE A 751 35.96 -21.42 -4.85
CA PHE A 751 36.74 -21.08 -3.65
C PHE A 751 36.06 -21.61 -2.38
N PHE A 752 34.74 -21.43 -2.28
CA PHE A 752 33.95 -21.89 -1.15
C PHE A 752 32.50 -22.17 -1.56
N THR A 753 31.85 -23.17 -0.98
CA THR A 753 30.41 -23.38 -1.11
C THR A 753 29.87 -24.08 0.11
N LYS A 754 28.70 -23.65 0.61
CA LYS A 754 28.06 -24.24 1.78
C LYS A 754 26.55 -24.02 1.76
N GLY A 755 25.83 -25.00 2.27
CA GLY A 755 24.40 -24.92 2.57
C GLY A 755 24.17 -24.72 4.06
N TYR A 756 23.18 -23.90 4.41
CA TYR A 756 22.76 -23.60 5.77
C TYR A 756 21.27 -23.91 5.93
N GLY A 757 20.89 -24.42 7.10
CA GLY A 757 19.51 -24.74 7.44
C GLY A 757 18.88 -25.84 6.57
N TYR A 758 17.59 -25.69 6.26
CA TYR A 758 16.77 -26.72 5.64
C TYR A 758 16.23 -26.30 4.27
N SER A 759 16.36 -27.18 3.29
CA SER A 759 15.72 -27.08 1.98
C SER A 759 14.23 -27.49 2.02
N ASP A 760 13.85 -28.29 3.01
CA ASP A 760 12.47 -28.62 3.37
C ASP A 760 12.40 -28.67 4.90
N LEU A 761 11.82 -27.64 5.50
CA LEU A 761 11.72 -27.48 6.94
C LEU A 761 10.83 -28.56 7.58
N GLU A 762 9.77 -28.99 6.89
CA GLU A 762 8.82 -29.99 7.39
C GLU A 762 9.47 -31.37 7.47
N LYS A 763 10.29 -31.71 6.47
CA LYS A 763 11.05 -32.97 6.43
C LYS A 763 12.41 -32.88 7.10
N GLN A 764 12.77 -31.70 7.64
CA GLN A 764 14.11 -31.39 8.14
C GLN A 764 15.22 -31.78 7.16
N ARG A 765 14.98 -31.60 5.86
CA ARG A 765 15.95 -31.92 4.82
C ARG A 765 17.01 -30.81 4.77
N PRO A 766 18.30 -31.08 5.01
CA PRO A 766 19.33 -30.04 4.97
C PRO A 766 19.46 -29.40 3.59
N VAL A 767 20.01 -28.19 3.54
CA VAL A 767 20.50 -27.62 2.27
C VAL A 767 21.84 -28.24 1.93
N PHE A 768 21.93 -28.84 0.73
CA PHE A 768 23.16 -29.37 0.18
C PHE A 768 23.58 -28.55 -1.05
N PRO A 769 24.79 -27.97 -1.08
CA PRO A 769 25.20 -27.02 -2.11
C PRO A 769 25.28 -27.63 -3.53
N ASP A 770 25.45 -28.95 -3.62
CA ASP A 770 25.62 -29.71 -4.86
C ASP A 770 24.33 -30.30 -5.43
N SER A 771 23.28 -30.42 -4.60
CA SER A 771 22.05 -31.15 -4.95
C SER A 771 20.78 -30.34 -4.71
N THR A 772 20.70 -29.49 -3.69
CA THR A 772 19.52 -28.64 -3.46
C THR A 772 19.38 -27.61 -4.57
N LEU A 773 18.26 -27.65 -5.28
CA LEU A 773 17.93 -26.74 -6.37
C LEU A 773 17.19 -25.52 -5.85
N PHE A 774 17.76 -24.34 -6.08
CA PHE A 774 17.14 -23.06 -5.78
C PHE A 774 16.65 -22.37 -7.05
N ARG A 775 15.56 -21.61 -6.91
CA ARG A 775 15.07 -20.70 -7.96
C ARG A 775 15.95 -19.45 -7.99
N ALA A 776 16.68 -19.25 -9.08
CA ALA A 776 17.55 -18.10 -9.27
C ALA A 776 16.81 -16.87 -9.85
N TYR A 777 15.53 -16.99 -10.19
CA TYR A 777 14.68 -15.90 -10.65
C TYR A 777 15.40 -15.03 -11.69
N SER A 778 15.43 -13.71 -11.48
CA SER A 778 15.93 -12.77 -12.48
C SER A 778 17.43 -12.88 -12.79
N VAL A 779 18.23 -13.61 -12.00
CA VAL A 779 19.60 -13.99 -12.41
C VAL A 779 19.59 -14.73 -13.76
N SER A 780 18.49 -15.42 -14.10
CA SER A 780 18.25 -16.07 -15.40
C SER A 780 18.52 -15.17 -16.61
N LYS A 781 18.28 -13.86 -16.50
CA LYS A 781 18.47 -12.91 -17.62
C LYS A 781 19.91 -12.82 -18.08
N THR A 782 20.86 -13.10 -17.18
CA THR A 782 22.30 -13.12 -17.51
C THR A 782 22.64 -14.27 -18.45
N PHE A 783 21.97 -15.42 -18.31
CA PHE A 783 22.10 -16.57 -19.23
C PHE A 783 21.45 -16.27 -20.57
N THR A 784 20.27 -15.65 -20.55
CA THR A 784 19.57 -15.20 -21.77
C THR A 784 20.40 -14.20 -22.56
N ALA A 785 20.99 -13.21 -21.90
CA ALA A 785 21.90 -12.26 -22.55
C ALA A 785 23.13 -12.97 -23.13
N THR A 786 23.71 -13.92 -22.41
CA THR A 786 24.84 -14.73 -22.92
C THR A 786 24.45 -15.49 -24.20
N ALA A 787 23.26 -16.09 -24.23
CA ALA A 787 22.75 -16.80 -25.42
C ALA A 787 22.54 -15.86 -26.62
N VAL A 788 21.99 -14.66 -26.39
CA VAL A 788 21.89 -13.63 -27.44
C VAL A 788 23.27 -13.28 -27.98
N MET A 789 24.24 -13.02 -27.09
CA MET A 789 25.59 -12.64 -27.47
C MET A 789 26.33 -13.76 -28.23
N GLN A 790 26.09 -15.04 -27.91
CA GLN A 790 26.60 -16.17 -28.70
C GLN A 790 26.11 -16.13 -30.15
N LEU A 791 24.85 -15.77 -30.38
CA LEU A 791 24.29 -15.65 -31.72
C LEU A 791 24.73 -14.37 -32.44
N VAL A 792 24.95 -13.26 -31.70
CA VAL A 792 25.58 -12.05 -32.23
C VAL A 792 26.98 -12.35 -32.75
N GLU A 793 27.79 -13.06 -31.96
CA GLU A 793 29.14 -13.46 -32.35
C GLU A 793 29.18 -14.35 -33.59
N ARG A 794 28.17 -15.21 -33.77
CA ARG A 794 28.01 -16.08 -34.94
C ARG A 794 27.46 -15.32 -36.17
N GLY A 795 27.25 -14.01 -36.06
CA GLY A 795 26.69 -13.16 -37.12
C GLY A 795 25.21 -13.43 -37.41
N LYS A 796 24.50 -14.14 -36.52
CA LYS A 796 23.09 -14.48 -36.69
C LYS A 796 22.14 -13.42 -36.13
N LEU A 797 22.60 -12.63 -35.17
CA LEU A 797 21.86 -11.51 -34.57
C LEU A 797 22.70 -10.23 -34.64
N LYS A 798 22.04 -9.08 -34.66
CA LYS A 798 22.63 -7.75 -34.50
C LYS A 798 21.94 -7.02 -33.35
N LEU A 799 22.72 -6.31 -32.54
CA LEU A 799 22.24 -5.67 -31.32
C LEU A 799 21.36 -4.45 -31.58
N ASP A 800 21.65 -3.71 -32.65
CA ASP A 800 21.04 -2.44 -33.05
C ASP A 800 20.00 -2.59 -34.16
N GLU A 801 19.70 -3.82 -34.57
CA GLU A 801 18.71 -4.13 -35.60
C GLU A 801 17.31 -4.32 -34.99
N ASP A 802 16.29 -3.92 -35.75
CA ASP A 802 14.89 -4.14 -35.40
C ASP A 802 14.62 -5.63 -35.15
N VAL A 803 14.16 -5.95 -33.94
CA VAL A 803 13.84 -7.32 -33.53
C VAL A 803 12.74 -7.96 -34.38
N ASN A 804 11.89 -7.15 -35.02
CA ASN A 804 10.89 -7.66 -35.96
C ASN A 804 11.52 -8.38 -37.16
N LYS A 805 12.81 -8.19 -37.47
CA LYS A 805 13.47 -8.99 -38.51
C LYS A 805 13.70 -10.45 -38.09
N TYR A 806 13.77 -10.73 -36.80
CA TYR A 806 14.03 -12.06 -36.25
C TYR A 806 12.76 -12.82 -35.86
N LEU A 807 11.71 -12.11 -35.46
CA LEU A 807 10.44 -12.71 -35.05
C LEU A 807 9.64 -13.19 -36.28
N LYS A 808 9.44 -14.50 -36.45
CA LYS A 808 8.65 -15.04 -37.58
C LYS A 808 7.21 -15.35 -37.19
N ARG A 809 7.01 -15.87 -35.98
CA ARG A 809 5.69 -16.25 -35.45
C ARG A 809 4.75 -15.08 -35.17
N PHE A 810 5.30 -13.93 -34.74
CA PHE A 810 4.54 -12.69 -34.57
C PHE A 810 5.46 -11.49 -34.83
N LYS A 811 4.87 -10.29 -34.92
CA LYS A 811 5.61 -9.03 -34.98
C LYS A 811 5.20 -8.15 -33.81
N LEU A 812 6.14 -7.39 -33.27
CA LEU A 812 5.84 -6.26 -32.39
C LEU A 812 5.09 -5.21 -33.20
N LYS A 813 3.91 -4.82 -32.73
CA LYS A 813 3.18 -3.67 -33.26
C LYS A 813 3.81 -2.41 -32.67
N ASP A 814 4.40 -1.57 -33.53
CA ASP A 814 5.08 -0.37 -33.07
C ASP A 814 4.13 0.83 -33.00
N ASN A 815 4.06 1.45 -31.82
CA ASN A 815 3.35 2.69 -31.60
C ASN A 815 4.32 3.89 -31.56
N PHE A 816 5.61 3.66 -31.79
CA PHE A 816 6.67 4.68 -31.82
C PHE A 816 7.50 4.55 -33.12
N PRO A 817 8.12 5.66 -33.58
CA PRO A 817 8.89 5.64 -34.82
C PRO A 817 10.21 4.86 -34.73
N GLU A 818 10.78 4.71 -33.52
CA GLU A 818 12.04 3.98 -33.31
C GLU A 818 11.82 2.48 -33.04
N PRO A 819 12.54 1.58 -33.76
CA PRO A 819 12.38 0.15 -33.60
C PRO A 819 12.92 -0.35 -32.25
N VAL A 820 12.32 -1.43 -31.73
CA VAL A 820 12.91 -2.20 -30.62
C VAL A 820 14.09 -3.00 -31.16
N THR A 821 15.20 -2.99 -30.43
CA THR A 821 16.42 -3.72 -30.79
C THR A 821 16.78 -4.68 -29.67
N LEU A 822 17.65 -5.67 -29.93
CA LEU A 822 18.15 -6.56 -28.88
C LEU A 822 18.90 -5.78 -27.80
N ALA A 823 19.60 -4.71 -28.17
CA ALA A 823 20.21 -3.80 -27.20
C ALA A 823 19.17 -3.24 -26.24
N HIS A 824 18.02 -2.77 -26.75
CA HIS A 824 16.93 -2.25 -25.92
C HIS A 824 16.33 -3.31 -24.98
N LEU A 825 16.19 -4.55 -25.46
CA LEU A 825 15.69 -5.66 -24.64
C LEU A 825 16.65 -5.99 -23.49
N LEU A 826 17.94 -6.07 -23.80
CA LEU A 826 18.99 -6.45 -22.86
C LEU A 826 19.39 -5.34 -21.86
N THR A 827 19.05 -4.07 -22.14
CA THR A 827 19.25 -2.95 -21.22
C THR A 827 17.97 -2.43 -20.58
N HIS A 828 16.85 -3.15 -20.71
CA HIS A 828 15.57 -2.71 -20.14
C HIS A 828 15.15 -1.31 -20.64
N THR A 829 15.34 -0.99 -21.91
CA THR A 829 14.99 0.31 -22.50
C THR A 829 14.04 0.20 -23.69
N ALA A 830 13.46 -0.98 -23.92
CA ALA A 830 12.49 -1.21 -24.98
C ALA A 830 11.13 -0.53 -24.71
N GLY A 831 10.90 0.01 -23.51
CA GLY A 831 9.67 0.71 -23.14
C GLY A 831 8.49 -0.20 -22.79
N PHE A 832 8.73 -1.53 -22.72
CA PHE A 832 7.76 -2.52 -22.27
C PHE A 832 7.35 -2.32 -20.82
N VAL A 833 6.11 -2.67 -20.58
CA VAL A 833 5.39 -2.42 -19.34
C VAL A 833 5.21 -3.72 -18.60
N ASP A 834 6.02 -3.93 -17.58
CA ASP A 834 5.80 -5.00 -16.64
C ASP A 834 5.15 -4.34 -15.43
N THR A 835 3.83 -4.42 -15.30
CA THR A 835 3.10 -3.78 -14.17
C THR A 835 3.27 -4.60 -12.90
N ASP A 836 2.93 -4.06 -11.72
CA ASP A 836 2.87 -4.89 -10.49
C ASP A 836 1.76 -5.95 -10.62
N ALA A 837 0.65 -5.62 -11.30
CA ALA A 837 -0.31 -6.59 -11.83
C ALA A 837 0.33 -7.54 -12.86
N GLY A 838 1.31 -7.08 -13.61
CA GLY A 838 2.10 -7.81 -14.60
C GLY A 838 3.04 -8.84 -13.99
N VAL A 839 3.55 -8.63 -12.78
CA VAL A 839 4.22 -9.70 -12.01
C VAL A 839 3.21 -10.79 -11.64
N ASP A 840 1.99 -10.41 -11.28
CA ASP A 840 0.84 -11.32 -11.09
C ASP A 840 0.42 -12.02 -12.39
N SER A 841 0.60 -11.39 -13.56
CA SER A 841 0.39 -11.99 -14.89
C SER A 841 1.53 -12.94 -15.31
N MET A 842 2.71 -12.82 -14.71
CA MET A 842 3.82 -13.77 -14.89
C MET A 842 3.61 -15.04 -14.06
N LEU A 843 2.79 -14.96 -13.01
CA LEU A 843 2.38 -16.10 -12.21
C LEU A 843 1.26 -16.84 -12.91
N THR A 844 1.54 -18.08 -13.27
CA THR A 844 0.45 -19.00 -13.55
C THR A 844 0.70 -20.31 -12.85
N PHE A 845 -0.06 -20.51 -11.78
CA PHE A 845 -0.32 -21.82 -11.21
C PHE A 845 -0.96 -22.70 -12.30
N GLY A 846 -0.17 -23.53 -12.98
CA GLY A 846 -0.66 -24.65 -13.79
C GLY A 846 -1.24 -24.35 -15.18
N LYS A 847 -1.63 -23.10 -15.49
CA LYS A 847 -2.60 -22.82 -16.58
C LYS A 847 -2.02 -22.70 -18.00
N TYR A 848 -0.72 -22.44 -18.18
CA TYR A 848 -0.09 -22.26 -19.50
C TYR A 848 0.96 -23.31 -19.87
N HIS A 849 1.05 -24.41 -19.11
CA HIS A 849 2.01 -25.50 -19.33
C HIS A 849 1.84 -26.24 -20.66
N SER A 850 0.74 -26.02 -21.38
CA SER A 850 0.39 -26.68 -22.65
C SER A 850 0.52 -25.77 -23.89
N VAL A 851 0.94 -24.51 -23.74
CA VAL A 851 1.08 -23.55 -24.85
C VAL A 851 2.55 -23.32 -25.18
N ALA A 852 2.90 -23.29 -26.47
CA ALA A 852 4.27 -23.04 -26.91
C ALA A 852 4.75 -21.66 -26.43
N PHE A 853 6.03 -21.56 -26.05
CA PHE A 853 6.60 -20.36 -25.44
C PHE A 853 6.40 -19.09 -26.28
N GLY A 854 6.61 -19.18 -27.60
CA GLY A 854 6.37 -18.08 -28.54
C GLY A 854 4.90 -17.63 -28.62
N ASP A 855 3.96 -18.57 -28.56
CA ASP A 855 2.53 -18.28 -28.61
C ASP A 855 2.08 -17.59 -27.31
N ASN A 856 2.63 -18.04 -26.16
CA ASN A 856 2.42 -17.37 -24.88
C ASN A 856 2.96 -15.92 -24.89
N LEU A 857 4.16 -15.69 -25.44
CA LEU A 857 4.72 -14.33 -25.59
C LEU A 857 3.92 -13.45 -26.55
N ALA A 858 3.39 -14.01 -27.63
CA ALA A 858 2.55 -13.28 -28.56
C ALA A 858 1.21 -12.88 -27.92
N ALA A 859 0.59 -13.81 -27.19
CA ALA A 859 -0.71 -13.62 -26.56
C ALA A 859 -0.66 -12.65 -25.37
N HIS A 860 0.48 -12.57 -24.68
CA HIS A 860 0.65 -11.76 -23.47
C HIS A 860 1.67 -10.62 -23.65
N MET A 861 1.76 -10.05 -24.85
CA MET A 861 2.61 -8.89 -25.11
C MET A 861 2.14 -7.67 -24.31
N PRO A 862 2.93 -7.14 -23.36
CA PRO A 862 2.56 -5.94 -22.62
C PRO A 862 2.64 -4.72 -23.53
N PRO A 863 1.88 -3.64 -23.23
CA PRO A 863 1.99 -2.41 -23.97
C PRO A 863 3.42 -1.85 -23.91
N ARG A 864 3.88 -1.17 -24.97
CA ARG A 864 5.04 -0.28 -24.90
C ARG A 864 4.53 1.12 -24.59
N ALA A 865 4.87 1.66 -23.42
CA ALA A 865 4.33 2.93 -22.95
C ALA A 865 5.29 4.10 -23.06
N LYS A 866 6.55 3.86 -23.40
CA LYS A 866 7.53 4.87 -23.77
C LYS A 866 8.22 4.46 -25.07
N ALA A 867 8.72 5.44 -25.81
CA ALA A 867 9.71 5.19 -26.86
C ALA A 867 10.95 4.51 -26.27
N VAL A 868 11.78 3.93 -27.13
CA VAL A 868 13.05 3.36 -26.70
C VAL A 868 13.94 4.41 -26.04
N GLY A 869 14.74 4.03 -25.05
CA GLY A 869 15.71 4.93 -24.41
C GLY A 869 15.60 4.97 -22.89
N PRO A 870 14.50 5.47 -22.29
CA PRO A 870 14.37 5.51 -20.84
C PRO A 870 14.40 4.11 -20.22
N PHE A 871 15.12 3.94 -19.11
CA PHE A 871 15.15 2.68 -18.38
C PHE A 871 13.79 2.32 -17.81
N ARG A 872 13.48 1.04 -17.95
CA ARG A 872 12.32 0.39 -17.40
C ARG A 872 12.51 -1.12 -17.38
N TYR A 873 12.64 -1.66 -16.18
CA TYR A 873 12.80 -3.10 -15.97
C TYR A 873 11.69 -3.90 -16.68
N SER A 874 12.08 -4.95 -17.40
CA SER A 874 11.15 -5.78 -18.17
C SER A 874 11.60 -7.23 -18.27
N ASN A 875 10.84 -8.13 -17.65
CA ASN A 875 10.85 -9.58 -17.83
C ASN A 875 10.31 -9.96 -19.21
N TYR A 876 9.29 -9.27 -19.74
CA TYR A 876 8.81 -9.53 -21.10
C TYR A 876 9.93 -9.26 -22.12
N GLY A 877 10.63 -8.12 -22.00
CA GLY A 877 11.73 -7.78 -22.89
C GLY A 877 12.85 -8.83 -22.87
N ALA A 878 13.24 -9.30 -21.67
CA ALA A 878 14.21 -10.39 -21.53
C ALA A 878 13.70 -11.72 -22.11
N SER A 879 12.41 -12.03 -21.93
CA SER A 879 11.79 -13.24 -22.48
C SER A 879 11.69 -13.21 -23.99
N LEU A 880 11.37 -12.05 -24.56
CA LEU A 880 11.38 -11.82 -26.00
C LEU A 880 12.80 -12.01 -26.57
N ALA A 881 13.83 -11.54 -25.87
CA ALA A 881 15.21 -11.80 -26.27
C ALA A 881 15.54 -13.30 -26.26
N GLY A 882 15.09 -14.05 -25.25
CA GLY A 882 15.20 -15.52 -25.22
C GLY A 882 14.41 -16.21 -26.33
N PHE A 883 13.23 -15.69 -26.68
CA PHE A 883 12.45 -16.23 -27.80
C PHE A 883 13.09 -15.96 -29.16
N ILE A 884 13.76 -14.81 -29.33
CA ILE A 884 14.56 -14.54 -30.53
C ILE A 884 15.72 -15.55 -30.65
N VAL A 885 16.31 -15.99 -29.53
CA VAL A 885 17.28 -17.09 -29.54
C VAL A 885 16.64 -18.38 -30.08
N GLU A 886 15.43 -18.74 -29.64
CA GLU A 886 14.69 -19.90 -30.15
C GLU A 886 14.40 -19.77 -31.66
N GLU A 887 13.83 -18.66 -32.11
CA GLU A 887 13.45 -18.42 -33.52
C GLU A 887 14.64 -18.45 -34.51
N VAL A 888 15.80 -17.97 -34.06
CA VAL A 888 17.01 -17.84 -34.89
C VAL A 888 17.91 -19.08 -34.81
N SER A 889 17.91 -19.78 -33.68
CA SER A 889 18.65 -21.04 -33.55
C SER A 889 17.89 -22.25 -34.11
N GLY A 890 16.55 -22.22 -34.05
CA GLY A 890 15.68 -23.37 -34.33
C GLY A 890 15.64 -24.40 -33.19
N GLU A 891 16.24 -24.10 -32.04
CA GLU A 891 16.22 -24.95 -30.84
C GLU A 891 15.31 -24.30 -29.78
N PRO A 892 14.45 -25.06 -29.07
CA PRO A 892 13.72 -24.53 -27.92
C PRO A 892 14.66 -23.84 -26.93
N PHE A 893 14.26 -22.71 -26.34
CA PHE A 893 15.15 -21.88 -25.53
C PHE A 893 15.87 -22.67 -24.42
N GLU A 894 15.15 -23.49 -23.66
CA GLU A 894 15.72 -24.31 -22.58
C GLU A 894 16.74 -25.33 -23.11
N LYS A 895 16.54 -25.86 -24.32
CA LYS A 895 17.47 -26.78 -24.98
C LYS A 895 18.70 -26.05 -25.50
N TYR A 896 18.53 -24.84 -26.01
CA TYR A 896 19.65 -24.00 -26.41
C TYR A 896 20.55 -23.69 -25.20
N ILE A 897 19.95 -23.26 -24.08
CA ILE A 897 20.70 -22.98 -22.85
C ILE A 897 21.39 -24.24 -22.32
N GLU A 898 20.67 -25.37 -22.27
CA GLU A 898 21.23 -26.66 -21.84
C GLU A 898 22.48 -27.03 -22.66
N LYS A 899 22.38 -27.01 -23.99
CA LYS A 899 23.42 -27.47 -24.91
C LYS A 899 24.58 -26.49 -25.08
N HIS A 900 24.32 -25.19 -25.13
CA HIS A 900 25.32 -24.17 -25.49
C HIS A 900 25.89 -23.39 -24.30
N ILE A 901 25.31 -23.54 -23.11
CA ILE A 901 25.79 -22.88 -21.88
C ILE A 901 25.98 -23.88 -20.74
N LEU A 902 24.93 -24.62 -20.33
CA LEU A 902 25.00 -25.46 -19.12
C LEU A 902 25.93 -26.66 -19.28
N GLN A 903 25.77 -27.46 -20.36
CA GLN A 903 26.62 -28.61 -20.65
C GLN A 903 28.10 -28.25 -20.85
N PRO A 904 28.46 -27.21 -21.64
CA PRO A 904 29.85 -26.77 -21.77
C PRO A 904 30.48 -26.33 -20.45
N LEU A 905 29.69 -25.76 -19.53
CA LEU A 905 30.14 -25.39 -18.20
C LEU A 905 30.12 -26.54 -17.18
N GLY A 906 29.55 -27.70 -17.53
CA GLY A 906 29.40 -28.81 -16.61
C GLY A 906 28.34 -28.59 -15.52
N MET A 907 27.39 -27.69 -15.73
CA MET A 907 26.28 -27.39 -14.82
C MET A 907 25.19 -28.47 -14.92
N LYS A 908 25.44 -29.64 -14.32
CA LYS A 908 24.65 -30.86 -14.55
C LYS A 908 23.30 -30.89 -13.84
N ARG A 909 23.11 -30.05 -12.83
CA ARG A 909 21.89 -29.98 -12.02
C ARG A 909 21.02 -28.80 -12.41
N SER A 910 21.59 -27.82 -13.09
CA SER A 910 20.92 -26.60 -13.50
C SER A 910 20.01 -26.83 -14.70
N THR A 911 18.90 -26.11 -14.72
CA THR A 911 17.91 -26.23 -15.79
C THR A 911 16.99 -25.02 -15.84
N PHE A 912 16.45 -24.74 -17.01
CA PHE A 912 15.36 -23.78 -17.22
C PHE A 912 13.98 -24.43 -17.24
N LEU A 913 13.93 -25.76 -17.04
CA LEU A 913 12.69 -26.51 -16.87
C LEU A 913 12.02 -26.18 -15.53
N LEU A 914 10.70 -26.22 -15.51
CA LEU A 914 9.89 -26.06 -14.30
C LEU A 914 9.87 -27.37 -13.49
N PRO A 915 9.63 -27.32 -12.16
CA PRO A 915 9.70 -28.50 -11.30
C PRO A 915 8.84 -29.68 -11.75
N TYR A 916 7.63 -29.44 -12.27
CA TYR A 916 6.74 -30.52 -12.75
C TYR A 916 7.26 -31.22 -14.02
N GLN A 917 8.22 -30.62 -14.74
CA GLN A 917 8.86 -31.19 -15.93
C GLN A 917 10.10 -32.03 -15.54
N LEU A 918 10.54 -31.98 -14.29
CA LEU A 918 11.69 -32.72 -13.80
C LEU A 918 11.30 -34.15 -13.42
N ALA A 919 12.27 -35.07 -13.51
CA ALA A 919 12.09 -36.41 -12.95
C ALA A 919 11.78 -36.31 -11.44
N PRO A 920 10.90 -37.15 -10.87
CA PRO A 920 10.43 -37.01 -9.48
C PRO A 920 11.56 -36.93 -8.43
N ASN A 921 12.64 -37.68 -8.65
CA ASN A 921 13.82 -37.66 -7.78
C ASN A 921 14.60 -36.34 -7.84
N VAL A 922 14.57 -35.63 -8.97
CA VAL A 922 15.20 -34.31 -9.14
C VAL A 922 14.25 -33.21 -8.64
N ALA A 923 12.95 -33.32 -8.91
CA ALA A 923 11.93 -32.40 -8.40
C ALA A 923 11.93 -32.36 -6.85
N ALA A 924 12.17 -33.51 -6.21
CA ALA A 924 12.29 -33.61 -4.76
C ALA A 924 13.46 -32.80 -4.16
N ASP A 925 14.45 -32.43 -4.98
CA ASP A 925 15.62 -31.65 -4.56
C ASP A 925 15.40 -30.14 -4.68
N VAL A 926 14.25 -29.69 -5.22
CA VAL A 926 13.87 -28.27 -5.27
C VAL A 926 13.56 -27.77 -3.86
N ALA A 927 14.24 -26.70 -3.46
CA ALA A 927 14.05 -26.08 -2.15
C ALA A 927 12.63 -25.53 -2.02
N VAL A 928 12.00 -25.83 -0.89
CA VAL A 928 10.63 -25.43 -0.57
C VAL A 928 10.62 -23.98 -0.09
N GLY A 929 9.78 -23.14 -0.72
CA GLY A 929 9.56 -21.77 -0.25
C GLY A 929 8.72 -21.73 1.02
N TYR A 930 9.05 -20.81 1.94
CA TYR A 930 8.27 -20.57 3.15
C TYR A 930 8.06 -19.07 3.36
N ARG A 931 6.89 -18.71 3.91
CA ARG A 931 6.62 -17.43 4.56
C ARG A 931 6.71 -17.61 6.07
N TYR A 932 6.96 -16.53 6.80
CA TYR A 932 6.89 -16.56 8.26
C TYR A 932 5.96 -15.47 8.74
N VAL A 933 4.85 -15.88 9.34
CA VAL A 933 3.71 -15.03 9.69
C VAL A 933 3.26 -15.41 11.10
N ASP A 934 3.05 -14.41 11.96
CA ASP A 934 2.60 -14.61 13.35
C ASP A 934 3.45 -15.59 14.19
N GLY A 935 4.77 -15.61 13.95
CA GLY A 935 5.70 -16.48 14.69
C GLY A 935 5.86 -17.89 14.15
N GLU A 936 5.22 -18.22 13.01
CA GLU A 936 5.20 -19.57 12.45
C GLU A 936 5.63 -19.61 10.97
N TYR A 937 6.27 -20.71 10.57
CA TYR A 937 6.64 -20.97 9.17
C TYR A 937 5.46 -21.57 8.39
N GLN A 938 5.07 -20.92 7.30
CA GLN A 938 4.04 -21.36 6.38
C GLN A 938 4.65 -21.80 5.05
N ARG A 939 4.48 -23.07 4.69
CA ARG A 939 4.92 -23.61 3.41
C ARG A 939 4.19 -22.98 2.23
N MET A 940 4.92 -22.63 1.18
CA MET A 940 4.37 -22.16 -0.08
C MET A 940 4.00 -23.30 -1.02
N SER A 941 3.06 -23.04 -1.95
CA SER A 941 2.69 -24.04 -2.95
C SER A 941 3.90 -24.41 -3.83
N PRO A 942 4.06 -25.68 -4.25
CA PRO A 942 5.18 -26.10 -5.11
C PRO A 942 5.29 -25.30 -6.42
N GLU A 943 4.16 -24.82 -6.93
CA GLU A 943 4.04 -24.04 -8.16
C GLU A 943 4.32 -22.54 -7.93
N ALA A 944 4.47 -22.09 -6.68
CA ALA A 944 4.83 -20.72 -6.38
C ALA A 944 6.24 -20.41 -6.93
N GLY A 945 6.30 -19.42 -7.83
CA GLY A 945 7.52 -19.06 -8.56
C GLY A 945 7.73 -19.79 -9.90
N ASP A 946 6.72 -20.49 -10.42
CA ASP A 946 6.69 -20.97 -11.81
C ASP A 946 6.21 -19.85 -12.74
N PHE A 947 7.10 -19.32 -13.60
CA PHE A 947 6.74 -18.29 -14.57
C PHE A 947 6.71 -18.85 -15.99
N TRP A 948 5.76 -18.39 -16.80
CA TRP A 948 5.80 -18.67 -18.25
C TRP A 948 6.90 -17.86 -18.96
N THR A 949 7.46 -16.84 -18.31
CA THR A 949 8.61 -16.03 -18.77
C THR A 949 9.95 -16.73 -18.47
N ALA A 950 10.13 -17.96 -18.97
CA ALA A 950 11.27 -18.80 -18.60
C ALA A 950 12.65 -18.14 -18.76
N PRO A 951 12.98 -17.45 -19.88
CA PRO A 951 14.27 -16.78 -20.04
C PRO A 951 14.52 -15.64 -19.03
N ALA A 952 13.45 -15.11 -18.42
CA ALA A 952 13.57 -14.05 -17.45
C ALA A 952 13.69 -14.54 -16.01
N ALA A 953 13.24 -15.76 -15.67
CA ALA A 953 13.04 -16.15 -14.27
C ALA A 953 13.25 -17.64 -13.89
N ASN A 954 13.33 -18.58 -14.82
CA ASN A 954 13.15 -20.01 -14.47
C ASN A 954 14.43 -20.83 -14.26
N LEU A 955 15.60 -20.21 -14.12
CA LEU A 955 16.79 -20.97 -13.77
C LEU A 955 16.62 -21.61 -12.39
N LEU A 956 16.52 -22.93 -12.37
CA LEU A 956 16.77 -23.79 -11.21
C LEU A 956 18.24 -24.16 -11.23
N THR A 957 18.95 -23.95 -10.12
CA THR A 957 20.39 -24.20 -10.02
C THR A 957 20.79 -24.63 -8.63
N THR A 958 21.94 -25.28 -8.50
CA THR A 958 22.60 -25.52 -7.22
C THR A 958 23.64 -24.43 -6.96
N GLY A 959 24.18 -24.35 -5.74
CA GLY A 959 25.29 -23.45 -5.43
C GLY A 959 26.52 -23.81 -6.27
N THR A 960 26.89 -25.10 -6.30
CA THR A 960 28.05 -25.59 -7.04
C THR A 960 27.95 -25.34 -8.54
N ASP A 961 26.77 -25.52 -9.15
CA ASP A 961 26.60 -25.28 -10.58
C ASP A 961 26.75 -23.81 -10.97
N MET A 962 26.45 -22.86 -10.08
CA MET A 962 26.64 -21.43 -10.40
C MET A 962 28.11 -21.04 -10.52
N ALA A 963 29.04 -21.79 -9.91
CA ALA A 963 30.46 -21.44 -9.90
C ALA A 963 31.09 -21.38 -11.30
N PRO A 964 30.98 -22.41 -12.18
CA PRO A 964 31.43 -22.34 -13.56
C PRO A 964 30.94 -21.13 -14.34
N PHE A 965 29.66 -20.76 -14.17
CA PHE A 965 29.08 -19.60 -14.86
C PHE A 965 29.66 -18.28 -14.35
N MET A 966 29.76 -18.10 -13.03
CA MET A 966 30.41 -16.92 -12.45
C MET A 966 31.87 -16.79 -12.90
N ILE A 967 32.62 -17.90 -12.92
CA ILE A 967 34.01 -17.92 -13.41
C ILE A 967 34.06 -17.50 -14.88
N ALA A 968 33.18 -18.01 -15.73
CA ALA A 968 33.13 -17.58 -17.13
C ALA A 968 32.81 -16.08 -17.27
N GLN A 969 31.96 -15.52 -16.40
CA GLN A 969 31.63 -14.11 -16.38
C GLN A 969 32.74 -13.20 -15.82
N LEU A 970 33.73 -13.77 -15.11
CA LEU A 970 34.92 -13.07 -14.63
C LEU A 970 36.12 -13.24 -15.59
N ASN A 971 36.19 -14.39 -16.25
CA ASN A 971 37.33 -14.80 -17.06
C ASN A 971 37.06 -14.68 -18.57
N GLN A 972 36.47 -13.55 -18.96
CA GLN A 972 36.29 -13.16 -20.37
C GLN A 972 35.58 -14.23 -21.23
N GLY A 973 34.57 -14.87 -20.65
CA GLY A 973 33.78 -15.91 -21.29
C GLY A 973 34.39 -17.32 -21.25
N ARG A 974 35.39 -17.61 -20.41
CA ARG A 974 36.03 -18.94 -20.32
C ARG A 974 35.85 -19.65 -18.98
N TYR A 975 35.64 -20.96 -19.03
CA TYR A 975 35.76 -21.86 -17.88
C TYR A 975 36.46 -23.15 -18.32
N GLY A 976 37.63 -23.44 -17.74
CA GLY A 976 38.48 -24.55 -18.21
C GLY A 976 38.77 -24.44 -19.72
N ASN A 977 38.43 -25.51 -20.46
CA ASN A 977 38.56 -25.54 -21.92
C ASN A 977 37.32 -24.99 -22.65
N ALA A 978 36.23 -24.72 -21.94
CA ALA A 978 35.00 -24.19 -22.52
C ALA A 978 35.11 -22.66 -22.71
N ARG A 979 34.63 -22.18 -23.86
CA ARG A 979 34.50 -20.76 -24.17
C ARG A 979 33.04 -20.47 -24.53
N LEU A 980 32.37 -19.69 -23.69
CA LEU A 980 31.00 -19.23 -23.93
C LEU A 980 30.93 -18.08 -24.93
N LEU A 981 31.86 -17.13 -24.84
CA LEU A 981 31.95 -15.95 -25.71
C LEU A 981 33.43 -15.69 -26.05
N LYS A 982 33.72 -15.18 -27.26
CA LYS A 982 35.00 -14.55 -27.58
C LYS A 982 35.16 -13.30 -26.73
N GLU A 983 36.41 -12.92 -26.49
CA GLU A 983 36.76 -11.78 -25.66
C GLU A 983 36.09 -10.48 -26.15
N ALA A 984 36.12 -10.17 -27.45
CA ALA A 984 35.45 -8.99 -27.98
C ALA A 984 33.94 -8.97 -27.71
N THR A 985 33.27 -10.11 -27.89
CA THR A 985 31.83 -10.26 -27.61
C THR A 985 31.53 -10.13 -26.11
N PHE A 986 32.38 -10.72 -25.27
CA PHE A 986 32.29 -10.60 -23.82
C PHE A 986 32.44 -9.14 -23.37
N GLN A 987 33.44 -8.42 -23.90
CA GLN A 987 33.64 -7.00 -23.58
C GLN A 987 32.45 -6.16 -24.01
N GLU A 988 31.83 -6.45 -25.17
CA GLU A 988 30.62 -5.75 -25.60
C GLU A 988 29.42 -6.04 -24.67
N MET A 989 29.24 -7.29 -24.22
CA MET A 989 28.23 -7.67 -23.23
C MET A 989 28.41 -6.90 -21.92
N HIS A 990 29.66 -6.82 -21.44
CA HIS A 990 30.06 -6.17 -20.19
C HIS A 990 30.33 -4.68 -20.32
N LYS A 991 30.12 -4.06 -21.48
CA LYS A 991 30.34 -2.62 -21.65
C LYS A 991 29.31 -1.82 -20.83
N GLN A 992 29.77 -0.88 -20.02
CA GLN A 992 28.88 0.01 -19.28
C GLN A 992 28.12 0.93 -20.25
N ARG A 993 26.81 1.10 -20.02
CA ARG A 993 25.93 1.97 -20.79
C ARG A 993 25.22 2.94 -19.86
N SER A 994 25.22 4.23 -20.22
CA SER A 994 24.52 5.29 -19.48
C SER A 994 23.13 5.48 -20.09
N ILE A 995 22.11 5.49 -19.24
CA ILE A 995 20.70 5.53 -19.65
C ILE A 995 19.97 6.63 -18.86
N GLY A 996 20.32 7.90 -19.11
CA GLY A 996 19.74 9.04 -18.39
C GLY A 996 19.98 8.97 -16.87
N GLU A 997 18.97 9.29 -16.05
CA GLU A 997 19.00 9.30 -14.57
C GLU A 997 18.89 7.89 -13.93
N SER A 998 19.24 6.82 -14.67
CA SER A 998 18.97 5.41 -14.31
C SER A 998 20.21 4.66 -13.78
N PRO A 999 20.06 3.51 -13.08
CA PRO A 999 21.17 2.59 -12.75
C PRO A 999 22.14 2.33 -13.91
N LEU A 1000 23.42 2.21 -13.57
CA LEU A 1000 24.46 1.77 -14.50
C LEU A 1000 24.16 0.32 -14.94
N ILE A 1001 24.18 0.06 -16.25
CA ILE A 1001 23.78 -1.24 -16.80
C ILE A 1001 24.71 -1.71 -17.92
N SER A 1002 24.72 -3.02 -18.16
CA SER A 1002 25.36 -3.73 -19.27
C SER A 1002 24.35 -4.76 -19.81
N TYR A 1003 24.64 -5.49 -20.89
CA TYR A 1003 23.63 -6.38 -21.47
C TYR A 1003 23.30 -7.55 -20.52
N GLY A 1004 22.08 -7.51 -19.96
CA GLY A 1004 21.60 -8.48 -18.98
C GLY A 1004 22.26 -8.42 -17.61
N LEU A 1005 23.00 -7.36 -17.28
CA LEU A 1005 23.75 -7.20 -16.02
C LEU A 1005 23.62 -5.77 -15.50
N PHE A 1006 23.51 -5.59 -14.19
CA PHE A 1006 23.59 -4.28 -13.54
C PHE A 1006 25.01 -3.98 -13.09
N ARG A 1007 25.32 -2.70 -12.93
CA ARG A 1007 26.55 -2.23 -12.32
C ARG A 1007 26.24 -1.29 -11.16
N ASN A 1008 27.06 -1.36 -10.12
CA ASN A 1008 27.08 -0.35 -9.07
C ASN A 1008 28.52 -0.14 -8.59
N PHE A 1009 28.75 0.94 -7.86
CA PHE A 1009 29.95 1.10 -7.05
C PHE A 1009 29.58 0.84 -5.59
N GLU A 1010 30.11 -0.24 -5.04
CA GLU A 1010 29.96 -0.60 -3.62
C GLU A 1010 31.34 -0.65 -3.00
N ASN A 1011 31.59 0.09 -1.92
CA ASN A 1011 32.94 0.30 -1.39
C ASN A 1011 33.94 0.69 -2.49
N ASN A 1012 33.56 1.61 -3.40
CA ASN A 1012 34.39 2.03 -4.54
C ASN A 1012 34.82 0.88 -5.51
N GLN A 1013 34.34 -0.34 -5.29
CA GLN A 1013 34.55 -1.48 -6.17
C GLN A 1013 33.52 -1.46 -7.29
N GLN A 1014 33.96 -1.68 -8.52
CA GLN A 1014 33.03 -1.83 -9.62
C GLN A 1014 32.37 -3.22 -9.55
N ALA A 1015 31.15 -3.25 -9.02
CA ALA A 1015 30.33 -4.45 -8.95
C ALA A 1015 29.54 -4.66 -10.24
N VAL A 1016 29.56 -5.89 -10.75
CA VAL A 1016 28.68 -6.37 -11.83
C VAL A 1016 27.77 -7.44 -11.25
N PHE A 1017 26.46 -7.24 -11.32
CA PHE A 1017 25.53 -8.10 -10.59
C PHE A 1017 24.19 -8.29 -11.28
N HIS A 1018 23.45 -9.28 -10.81
CA HIS A 1018 22.02 -9.39 -11.05
C HIS A 1018 21.34 -9.95 -9.81
N ASN A 1019 20.21 -9.36 -9.44
CA ASN A 1019 19.39 -9.86 -8.35
C ASN A 1019 18.25 -10.73 -8.89
N GLY A 1020 17.86 -11.74 -8.13
CA GLY A 1020 16.66 -12.53 -8.34
C GLY A 1020 15.79 -12.48 -7.10
N GLY A 1021 14.48 -12.50 -7.27
CA GLY A 1021 13.59 -12.62 -6.14
C GLY A 1021 12.14 -12.62 -6.55
N TYR A 1022 11.43 -13.54 -5.96
CA TYR A 1022 10.00 -13.55 -5.88
C TYR A 1022 9.61 -14.18 -4.55
N ASP A 1023 8.33 -14.13 -4.20
CA ASP A 1023 7.85 -14.82 -3.02
C ASP A 1023 8.19 -16.32 -3.11
N GLY A 1024 8.87 -16.86 -2.10
CA GLY A 1024 9.34 -18.24 -2.00
C GLY A 1024 10.86 -18.41 -2.10
N ALA A 1025 11.57 -17.55 -2.83
CA ALA A 1025 13.03 -17.55 -2.79
C ALA A 1025 13.64 -16.23 -3.29
N ILE A 1026 14.82 -15.92 -2.76
CA ILE A 1026 15.62 -14.76 -3.16
C ILE A 1026 17.00 -15.26 -3.60
N SER A 1027 17.57 -14.61 -4.60
CA SER A 1027 18.92 -14.87 -5.07
C SER A 1027 19.67 -13.62 -5.47
N GLN A 1028 20.98 -13.72 -5.52
CA GLN A 1028 21.86 -12.68 -6.03
C GLN A 1028 23.12 -13.32 -6.58
N MET A 1029 23.53 -12.87 -7.77
CA MET A 1029 24.86 -13.11 -8.32
C MET A 1029 25.61 -11.79 -8.36
N MET A 1030 26.77 -11.74 -7.72
CA MET A 1030 27.62 -10.57 -7.60
C MET A 1030 29.03 -10.92 -8.09
N LEU A 1031 29.62 -10.06 -8.91
CA LEU A 1031 30.94 -10.22 -9.50
C LEU A 1031 31.75 -8.95 -9.26
N LEU A 1032 33.01 -9.10 -8.86
CA LEU A 1032 34.01 -8.03 -8.79
C LEU A 1032 35.13 -8.38 -9.79
N PRO A 1033 35.03 -7.94 -11.06
CA PRO A 1033 35.99 -8.31 -12.10
C PRO A 1033 37.43 -7.93 -11.76
N GLU A 1034 37.64 -6.78 -11.12
CA GLU A 1034 38.97 -6.28 -10.74
C GLU A 1034 39.70 -7.21 -9.77
N HIS A 1035 38.95 -7.96 -8.97
CA HIS A 1035 39.48 -8.91 -7.98
C HIS A 1035 39.35 -10.37 -8.41
N ASN A 1036 38.84 -10.63 -9.62
CA ASN A 1036 38.55 -11.96 -10.15
C ASN A 1036 37.78 -12.85 -9.15
N ILE A 1037 36.80 -12.25 -8.47
CA ILE A 1037 35.97 -12.89 -7.45
C ILE A 1037 34.49 -12.68 -7.77
N GLY A 1038 33.67 -13.65 -7.41
CA GLY A 1038 32.21 -13.52 -7.44
C GLY A 1038 31.55 -14.42 -6.41
N TRP A 1039 30.32 -14.10 -6.07
CA TRP A 1039 29.50 -14.94 -5.21
C TRP A 1039 28.05 -15.03 -5.68
N PHE A 1040 27.46 -16.19 -5.40
CA PHE A 1040 26.06 -16.48 -5.60
C PHE A 1040 25.45 -16.88 -4.25
N VAL A 1041 24.40 -16.16 -3.84
CA VAL A 1041 23.59 -16.53 -2.69
C VAL A 1041 22.17 -16.81 -3.14
N SER A 1042 21.55 -17.86 -2.60
CA SER A 1042 20.12 -18.12 -2.76
C SER A 1042 19.52 -18.67 -1.49
N TYR A 1043 18.32 -18.24 -1.13
CA TYR A 1043 17.65 -18.66 0.11
C TYR A 1043 16.13 -18.69 -0.05
N THR A 1044 15.48 -19.58 0.71
CA THR A 1044 14.02 -19.79 0.69
C THR A 1044 13.35 -18.77 1.60
N PHE A 1045 12.44 -17.92 1.10
CA PHE A 1045 11.81 -16.86 1.89
C PHE A 1045 10.59 -16.21 1.19
N GLY A 1046 9.63 -15.65 1.96
CA GLY A 1046 8.52 -14.81 1.46
C GLY A 1046 8.13 -13.60 2.35
N GLY A 1047 7.92 -12.42 1.73
CA GLY A 1047 7.68 -11.09 2.34
C GLY A 1047 8.67 -10.00 1.88
N ASP A 1048 8.47 -8.70 2.15
CA ASP A 1048 9.39 -7.64 1.66
C ASP A 1048 10.55 -7.30 2.61
N GLU A 1049 10.35 -7.42 3.93
CA GLU A 1049 11.35 -6.99 4.93
C GLU A 1049 12.63 -7.82 4.91
N ARG A 1050 12.63 -9.04 4.33
CA ARG A 1050 13.78 -9.97 4.41
C ARG A 1050 14.52 -10.20 3.10
N ARG A 1051 14.28 -9.32 2.12
CA ARG A 1051 15.22 -9.08 1.01
C ARG A 1051 16.58 -8.54 1.52
N GLN A 1052 16.69 -8.19 2.80
CA GLN A 1052 17.88 -7.65 3.43
C GLN A 1052 19.07 -8.63 3.47
N LEU A 1053 18.87 -9.95 3.61
CA LEU A 1053 20.00 -10.88 3.78
C LEU A 1053 21.05 -10.77 2.66
N ARG A 1054 20.65 -10.72 1.39
CA ARG A 1054 21.61 -10.61 0.26
C ARG A 1054 22.44 -9.32 0.31
N TRP A 1055 21.82 -8.23 0.76
CA TRP A 1055 22.49 -6.93 0.87
C TRP A 1055 23.39 -6.90 2.09
N ASN A 1056 22.92 -7.42 3.24
CA ASN A 1056 23.73 -7.59 4.44
C ASN A 1056 24.96 -8.47 4.14
N LEU A 1057 24.80 -9.54 3.36
CA LEU A 1057 25.90 -10.41 2.94
C LEU A 1057 26.88 -9.68 2.02
N THR A 1058 26.36 -8.95 1.03
CA THR A 1058 27.20 -8.17 0.11
C THR A 1058 28.01 -7.12 0.86
N SER A 1059 27.38 -6.32 1.72
CA SER A 1059 28.07 -5.37 2.59
C SER A 1059 29.11 -6.09 3.45
N ALA A 1060 28.72 -7.12 4.19
CA ALA A 1060 29.64 -7.81 5.09
C ALA A 1060 30.85 -8.46 4.37
N LEU A 1061 30.67 -9.01 3.16
CA LEU A 1061 31.78 -9.53 2.34
C LEU A 1061 32.68 -8.40 1.81
N LEU A 1062 32.09 -7.32 1.30
CA LEU A 1062 32.83 -6.18 0.79
C LEU A 1062 33.60 -5.48 1.91
N ASP A 1063 32.96 -5.20 3.03
CA ASP A 1063 33.60 -4.57 4.19
C ASP A 1063 34.73 -5.46 4.70
N ARG A 1064 34.52 -6.78 4.75
CA ARG A 1064 35.55 -7.69 5.27
C ARG A 1064 36.75 -7.86 4.35
N TYR A 1065 36.53 -7.99 3.03
CA TYR A 1065 37.56 -8.45 2.10
C TYR A 1065 37.90 -7.48 0.97
N PHE A 1066 36.97 -6.62 0.55
CA PHE A 1066 37.17 -5.64 -0.52
C PHE A 1066 36.76 -4.24 -0.10
N PRO A 1067 37.31 -3.76 1.02
CA PRO A 1067 36.76 -2.56 1.55
C PRO A 1067 37.29 -1.31 0.82
N GLU A 1068 38.40 -1.33 0.09
CA GLU A 1068 39.08 -0.14 -0.51
C GLU A 1068 38.25 0.97 -1.17
#